data_AF-A0AAW3V802-F1
#
_entry.id   AF-A0AAW3V802-F1
#
_cell.length_a   1.000
_cell.length_b   1.000
_cell.length_c   1.000
_cell.angle_alpha   90.00
_cell.angle_beta   90.00
_cell.angle_gamma   90.00
#
_symmetry.space_group_name_H-M   'P 1'
#
loop_
_entity.id
_entity.type
_entity.pdbx_description
1 polymer ?
#
loop_
_entity_poly.entity_id
_entity_poly.type
_entity_poly.pdbx_seq_one_letter_code
_entity_poly.pdbx_strand_id
1 'polypeptide(L)'
;MKNKKSTENQTGTAVRLFAAFMLLLAAFGTDAADYMQCMQTYQKSLGIPGTPICAIQVAGTSPMSTGPDDPYNAMNYYNCPNASDWIADYCGGVQVPPQSDDSCPVAAPVLPAKGVVMLSEADFASGDTLPLVFKRTYLSTPYDTAQTAMGRNWVNNWQRRLDLLGVKASVPHIVAYRGDQQALVFKWIGGAWVVPANRWLKLTKAGDGYFYLKDELLGTTEAYSDTSGKLYSESTRTGVVRKVTYDGRQRLSAIAQWPADSLIAGTATLIRVEYDSNDRIVMLVDPLGMPTEFAYDGKGNLTSVTAPYGHVRQYLYEDARFPNALTGVKDESGSRIATWTYDSNGRASSVSHPDTTRNVSLSYGPGFTTLSDMAGRSTYTFDVLDTRRPRSIATPGGTVSRTWDAAGNLKQRETPDGNIQYTWDSINRPTKAVATVAGKKTVTTVEYTDDSSLRPHLVATPGKVRAFVYDSRGNVTGYAERATTDLTGEQGVQAVGTGNQMTVGARYDDAGRLVSATVIQDGVKLEDWTYTYDAKGNIATTKDAVSGWTMRTLERNAANRATQIAGNSGQASIAYDERGRVKSFQYNEPASSINGGLSRVLAVDYRYGANGMVSSHSAKVSTNGAWWQPINDAELGVWLTNWELGNDPVAPSPMLTGIKADAGTFVPDMCVECYVAWKAKFTGKLFGSELSDTLPKWGETTELMLSDQSQVPYPVLVPDLTSSAKRTMLYSAFFGAASRDGDMVKCGSGGDKEWREGDCFSKYQYDMQICNSLGTIMGKKRGRALCKQQAFQDYQECRGH
;
A
#
# COMPACT_ATOMS: atom_id res chain seq x y z
N MET A 1 80.51 -17.25 61.96
CA MET A 1 80.31 -17.40 63.43
C MET A 1 79.23 -16.39 63.82
N LYS A 2 78.06 -16.70 64.38
CA LYS A 2 77.56 -17.83 65.18
C LYS A 2 76.14 -18.23 64.71
N ASN A 3 75.89 -19.53 64.83
CA ASN A 3 74.60 -20.21 64.72
C ASN A 3 73.52 -19.63 65.65
N LYS A 4 72.27 -19.63 65.17
CA LYS A 4 71.17 -20.33 65.88
C LYS A 4 70.05 -20.70 64.91
N LYS A 5 69.92 -22.01 64.67
CA LYS A 5 68.70 -22.65 64.17
C LYS A 5 67.60 -22.48 65.22
N SER A 6 66.42 -22.04 64.80
CA SER A 6 65.16 -22.41 65.44
C SER A 6 64.27 -23.02 64.37
N THR A 7 64.04 -24.31 64.51
CA THR A 7 63.04 -25.10 63.80
C THR A 7 61.65 -24.69 64.27
N GLU A 8 60.87 -24.04 63.40
CA GLU A 8 59.45 -23.82 63.63
C GLU A 8 58.63 -24.21 62.38
N ASN A 9 58.26 -25.49 62.35
CA ASN A 9 56.99 -26.05 61.90
C ASN A 9 56.34 -25.48 60.60
N GLN A 10 56.86 -25.88 59.43
CA GLN A 10 56.25 -25.60 58.11
C GLN A 10 54.83 -26.20 57.93
N THR A 11 54.41 -27.11 58.81
CA THR A 11 53.06 -27.70 58.85
C THR A 11 52.01 -26.74 59.41
N GLY A 12 52.38 -25.76 60.25
CA GLY A 12 51.44 -24.79 60.81
C GLY A 12 51.07 -23.67 59.84
N THR A 13 52.01 -23.26 58.99
CA THR A 13 51.82 -22.16 58.03
C THR A 13 51.00 -22.62 56.81
N ALA A 14 51.18 -23.86 56.35
CA ALA A 14 50.36 -24.43 55.29
C ALA A 14 48.90 -24.62 55.71
N VAL A 15 48.64 -25.07 56.95
CA VAL A 15 47.27 -25.21 57.48
C VAL A 15 46.63 -23.84 57.73
N ARG A 16 47.39 -22.83 58.15
CA ARG A 16 46.89 -21.44 58.28
C ARG A 16 46.65 -20.77 56.93
N LEU A 17 47.46 -21.06 55.91
CA LEU A 17 47.23 -20.58 54.54
C LEU A 17 46.06 -21.32 53.87
N PHE A 18 45.84 -22.61 54.14
CA PHE A 18 44.67 -23.34 53.65
C PHE A 18 43.39 -22.93 54.39
N ALA A 19 43.46 -22.65 55.70
CA ALA A 19 42.35 -22.09 56.46
C ALA A 19 42.04 -20.64 56.04
N ALA A 20 43.06 -19.82 55.75
CA ALA A 20 42.88 -18.48 55.19
C ALA A 20 42.36 -18.52 53.75
N PHE A 21 42.76 -19.49 52.93
CA PHE A 21 42.26 -19.69 51.56
C PHE A 21 40.83 -20.24 51.55
N MET A 22 40.47 -21.14 52.48
CA MET A 22 39.10 -21.60 52.70
C MET A 22 38.20 -20.49 53.30
N LEU A 23 38.74 -19.62 54.15
CA LEU A 23 38.05 -18.43 54.65
C LEU A 23 37.91 -17.31 53.59
N LEU A 24 38.83 -17.24 52.62
CA LEU A 24 38.72 -16.37 51.43
C LEU A 24 37.77 -16.92 50.35
N LEU A 25 37.52 -18.24 50.33
CA LEU A 25 36.52 -18.88 49.47
C LEU A 25 35.10 -18.90 50.08
N ALA A 26 34.96 -18.52 51.35
CA ALA A 26 33.68 -18.28 52.01
C ALA A 26 33.37 -16.78 52.16
N ALA A 27 33.95 -15.94 51.29
CA ALA A 27 33.42 -14.61 51.04
C ALA A 27 32.09 -14.79 50.29
N PHE A 28 30.99 -14.56 51.00
CA PHE A 28 29.67 -14.40 50.40
C PHE A 28 29.80 -13.50 49.17
N GLY A 29 29.41 -14.04 48.01
CA GLY A 29 29.16 -13.21 46.84
C GLY A 29 28.18 -12.12 47.25
N THR A 30 28.56 -10.87 47.05
CA THR A 30 27.60 -9.79 46.93
C THR A 30 26.81 -10.05 45.66
N ASP A 31 25.72 -10.79 45.74
CA ASP A 31 24.76 -10.87 44.65
C ASP A 31 24.10 -9.49 44.54
N ALA A 32 24.33 -8.81 43.42
CA ALA A 32 23.43 -7.75 43.00
C ALA A 32 22.06 -8.41 42.76
N ALA A 33 21.00 -7.86 43.32
CA ALA A 33 19.64 -8.38 43.11
C ALA A 33 19.37 -8.53 41.60
N ASP A 34 18.92 -9.70 41.17
CA ASP A 34 18.56 -9.90 39.77
C ASP A 34 17.28 -9.11 39.44
N TYR A 35 17.11 -8.75 38.17
CA TYR A 35 15.95 -8.04 37.64
C TYR A 35 14.61 -8.51 38.25
N MET A 36 14.36 -9.82 38.31
CA MET A 36 13.12 -10.40 38.86
C MET A 36 12.88 -10.06 40.33
N GLN A 37 13.94 -10.01 41.15
CA GLN A 37 13.85 -9.73 42.58
C GLN A 37 13.60 -8.24 42.87
N CYS A 38 14.26 -7.36 42.11
CA CYS A 38 13.95 -5.93 42.20
C CYS A 38 12.55 -5.61 41.67
N MET A 39 12.11 -6.29 40.60
CA MET A 39 10.77 -6.10 40.05
C MET A 39 9.66 -6.54 41.02
N GLN A 40 9.84 -7.61 41.80
CA GLN A 40 8.88 -8.00 42.86
C GLN A 40 8.79 -6.96 43.98
N THR A 41 9.87 -6.24 44.26
CA THR A 41 9.91 -5.17 45.27
C THR A 41 9.25 -3.90 44.73
N TYR A 42 9.54 -3.51 43.48
CA TYR A 42 8.91 -2.36 42.84
C TYR A 42 7.40 -2.56 42.63
N GLN A 43 6.93 -3.78 42.34
CA GLN A 43 5.49 -4.11 42.26
C GLN A 43 4.74 -3.91 43.59
N LYS A 44 5.44 -3.91 44.72
CA LYS A 44 4.87 -3.63 46.05
C LYS A 44 5.00 -2.16 46.44
N SER A 45 5.74 -1.36 45.66
CA SER A 45 5.79 0.09 45.82
C SER A 45 4.42 0.69 45.50
N LEU A 46 4.08 1.80 46.13
CA LEU A 46 2.83 2.51 45.83
C LEU A 46 2.89 3.29 44.49
N GLY A 47 3.96 3.11 43.72
CA GLY A 47 4.14 3.75 42.43
C GLY A 47 3.21 3.16 41.37
N ILE A 48 2.46 4.02 40.70
CA ILE A 48 1.55 3.65 39.60
C ILE A 48 2.32 3.76 38.29
N PRO A 49 2.61 2.65 37.58
CA PRO A 49 3.32 2.66 36.31
C PRO A 49 2.69 3.61 35.27
N GLY A 50 3.51 4.32 34.50
CA GLY A 50 3.07 5.27 33.45
C GLY A 50 2.68 6.66 33.95
N THR A 51 2.81 6.96 35.25
CA THR A 51 2.52 8.28 35.82
C THR A 51 3.78 9.13 36.01
N PRO A 52 3.72 10.48 35.90
CA PRO A 52 4.88 11.35 36.08
C PRO A 52 5.54 11.26 37.46
N ILE A 53 4.78 10.80 38.46
CA ILE A 53 5.24 10.66 39.85
C ILE A 53 5.70 9.25 40.20
N CYS A 54 5.59 8.29 39.27
CA CYS A 54 5.93 6.89 39.53
C CYS A 54 7.37 6.76 40.02
N ALA A 55 8.34 7.36 39.33
CA ALA A 55 9.75 7.20 39.69
C ALA A 55 10.03 7.71 41.13
N ILE A 56 9.37 8.81 41.52
CA ILE A 56 9.45 9.38 42.87
C ILE A 56 8.83 8.42 43.89
N GLN A 57 7.67 7.85 43.59
CA GLN A 57 6.95 6.94 44.48
C GLN A 57 7.68 5.59 44.62
N VAL A 58 8.20 5.04 43.54
CA VAL A 58 8.97 3.79 43.53
C VAL A 58 10.27 3.95 44.31
N ALA A 59 11.05 4.99 44.01
CA ALA A 59 12.31 5.25 44.71
C ALA A 59 12.11 5.64 46.19
N GLY A 60 10.99 6.31 46.52
CA GLY A 60 10.69 6.74 47.88
C GLY A 60 10.06 5.68 48.78
N THR A 61 9.48 4.62 48.21
CA THR A 61 8.81 3.54 48.97
C THR A 61 9.50 2.18 48.84
N SER A 62 10.49 2.05 47.97
CA SER A 62 11.45 0.95 48.02
C SER A 62 12.22 0.99 49.34
N PRO A 63 12.27 -0.10 50.13
CA PRO A 63 13.00 -0.09 51.39
C PRO A 63 14.49 0.19 51.15
N MET A 64 14.99 1.32 51.64
CA MET A 64 16.43 1.53 51.83
C MET A 64 16.77 1.11 53.26
N SER A 65 17.76 0.24 53.43
CA SER A 65 18.29 -0.05 54.77
C SER A 65 18.92 1.21 55.36
N THR A 66 18.51 1.60 56.56
CA THR A 66 19.03 2.79 57.28
C THR A 66 19.79 2.45 58.57
N GLY A 67 20.34 1.24 58.68
CA GLY A 67 21.39 0.98 59.67
C GLY A 67 21.22 -0.28 60.53
N PRO A 68 22.06 -0.43 61.56
CA PRO A 68 22.31 -1.69 62.28
C PRO A 68 21.17 -2.23 63.15
N ASP A 69 20.09 -1.45 63.38
CA ASP A 69 19.04 -1.76 64.37
C ASP A 69 17.70 -2.22 63.74
N ASP A 70 17.70 -2.68 62.48
CA ASP A 70 16.49 -3.21 61.82
C ASP A 70 16.18 -4.66 62.31
N PRO A 71 14.99 -4.92 62.90
CA PRO A 71 14.64 -6.17 63.57
C PRO A 71 14.52 -7.42 62.66
N TYR A 72 14.75 -7.31 61.35
CA TYR A 72 14.64 -8.43 60.39
C TYR A 72 15.99 -9.02 59.94
N ASN A 73 17.01 -8.96 60.80
CA ASN A 73 18.33 -9.48 60.47
C ASN A 73 18.39 -11.02 60.47
N ALA A 74 18.20 -11.64 59.29
CA ALA A 74 18.99 -12.77 58.80
C ALA A 74 18.65 -13.12 57.33
N MET A 75 19.67 -13.05 56.46
CA MET A 75 19.81 -13.71 55.15
C MET A 75 19.00 -13.15 53.95
N ASN A 76 19.75 -12.44 53.08
CA ASN A 76 19.59 -12.12 51.65
C ASN A 76 19.38 -10.63 51.34
N TYR A 77 20.50 -10.01 50.97
CA TYR A 77 20.65 -8.62 50.57
C TYR A 77 19.95 -8.34 49.22
N TYR A 78 19.06 -7.34 49.15
CA TYR A 78 18.57 -6.78 47.88
C TYR A 78 18.88 -5.29 47.81
N ASN A 79 20.03 -4.93 47.26
CA ASN A 79 20.35 -3.52 47.01
C ASN A 79 19.79 -3.12 45.64
N CYS A 80 18.49 -2.82 45.57
CA CYS A 80 17.86 -2.33 44.34
C CYS A 80 18.15 -0.82 44.20
N PRO A 81 18.97 -0.38 43.22
CA PRO A 81 19.41 1.01 43.17
C PRO A 81 18.26 1.95 42.81
N ASN A 82 18.09 3.03 43.59
CA ASN A 82 17.05 4.06 43.43
C ASN A 82 17.11 4.87 42.12
N ALA A 83 18.10 4.61 41.26
CA ALA A 83 18.31 5.30 39.99
C ALA A 83 18.76 4.32 38.87
N SER A 84 18.29 3.08 38.91
CA SER A 84 18.57 2.07 37.87
C SER A 84 17.59 2.15 36.68
N ASP A 85 18.01 1.66 35.52
CA ASP A 85 17.16 1.50 34.32
C ASP A 85 15.87 0.72 34.61
N TRP A 86 15.86 -0.13 35.65
CA TRP A 86 14.69 -0.92 36.05
C TRP A 86 13.55 -0.10 36.65
N ILE A 87 13.86 1.02 37.34
CA ILE A 87 12.84 1.96 37.82
C ILE A 87 12.26 2.72 36.62
N ALA A 88 13.10 3.07 35.64
CA ALA A 88 12.64 3.67 34.39
C ALA A 88 11.72 2.72 33.62
N ASP A 89 12.06 1.42 33.55
CA ASP A 89 11.24 0.39 32.91
C ASP A 89 9.92 0.12 33.66
N TYR A 90 9.97 -0.04 34.99
CA TYR A 90 8.77 -0.21 35.82
C TYR A 90 7.85 1.00 35.72
N CYS A 91 8.40 2.21 35.81
CA CYS A 91 7.63 3.44 35.71
C CYS A 91 7.26 3.86 34.30
N GLY A 92 7.92 3.29 33.29
CA GLY A 92 7.51 3.37 31.89
C GLY A 92 6.15 2.73 31.63
N GLY A 93 5.62 1.94 32.57
CA GLY A 93 4.38 1.20 32.38
C GLY A 93 4.62 -0.16 31.72
N VAL A 94 3.60 -1.03 31.74
CA VAL A 94 3.48 -2.03 30.67
C VAL A 94 3.65 -1.24 29.38
N GLN A 95 4.65 -1.59 28.55
CA GLN A 95 4.83 -0.99 27.23
C GLN A 95 3.46 -0.98 26.57
N VAL A 96 2.79 0.18 26.56
CA VAL A 96 1.51 0.32 25.90
C VAL A 96 1.87 0.21 24.44
N PRO A 97 1.43 -0.85 23.74
CA PRO A 97 1.77 -0.99 22.33
C PRO A 97 1.40 0.31 21.63
N PRO A 98 2.27 0.84 20.76
CA PRO A 98 2.01 2.11 20.10
C PRO A 98 0.63 2.05 19.45
N GLN A 99 -0.25 2.98 19.83
CA GLN A 99 -1.55 3.10 19.17
C GLN A 99 -1.29 3.64 17.77
N SER A 100 -1.66 2.92 16.72
CA SER A 100 -1.69 3.49 15.37
C SER A 100 -2.64 4.70 15.34
N ASP A 101 -2.42 5.55 14.35
CA ASP A 101 -3.42 6.52 13.92
C ASP A 101 -4.11 5.92 12.69
N ASP A 102 -5.34 5.45 12.87
CA ASP A 102 -6.13 4.84 11.79
C ASP A 102 -6.81 5.90 10.89
N SER A 103 -6.48 7.19 11.08
CA SER A 103 -6.89 8.24 10.15
C SER A 103 -5.96 8.29 8.93
N CYS A 104 -6.50 8.70 7.79
CA CYS A 104 -5.66 8.99 6.63
C CYS A 104 -5.00 10.37 6.80
N PRO A 105 -3.83 10.60 6.18
CA PRO A 105 -3.24 11.92 6.17
C PRO A 105 -4.13 12.95 5.45
N VAL A 106 -4.29 14.13 6.05
CA VAL A 106 -4.99 15.30 5.51
C VAL A 106 -3.98 16.40 5.18
N ALA A 107 -4.38 17.48 4.49
CA ALA A 107 -3.58 18.72 4.45
C ALA A 107 -2.10 18.55 3.96
N ALA A 108 -1.85 17.63 3.02
CA ALA A 108 -0.53 17.38 2.44
C ALA A 108 0.61 17.14 3.47
N PRO A 109 0.89 15.87 3.74
CA PRO A 109 0.11 14.89 4.52
C PRO A 109 0.36 14.99 6.04
N VAL A 110 -0.69 15.20 6.84
CA VAL A 110 -0.72 15.24 8.30
C VAL A 110 -1.77 14.25 8.80
N LEU A 111 -1.40 13.30 9.66
CA LEU A 111 -2.35 12.41 10.34
C LEU A 111 -3.13 13.22 11.39
N PRO A 112 -4.44 13.50 11.20
CA PRO A 112 -5.16 14.50 11.98
C PRO A 112 -5.39 14.08 13.43
N ALA A 113 -5.38 12.80 13.80
CA ALA A 113 -5.69 12.42 15.18
C ALA A 113 -4.54 12.77 16.14
N LYS A 114 -3.30 12.72 15.65
CA LYS A 114 -2.09 13.06 16.42
C LYS A 114 -1.33 14.27 15.90
N GLY A 115 -1.69 14.81 14.75
CA GLY A 115 -0.97 15.90 14.09
C GLY A 115 0.42 15.51 13.59
N VAL A 116 0.58 14.25 13.17
CA VAL A 116 1.87 13.72 12.70
C VAL A 116 2.04 14.00 11.22
N VAL A 117 3.10 14.70 10.84
CA VAL A 117 3.46 14.89 9.42
C VAL A 117 3.96 13.56 8.87
N MET A 118 3.41 13.10 7.74
CA MET A 118 3.72 11.81 7.13
C MET A 118 4.10 11.93 5.64
N LEU A 119 5.35 12.24 5.32
CA LEU A 119 5.79 12.40 3.92
C LEU A 119 6.36 11.09 3.38
N SER A 120 5.88 10.58 2.25
CA SER A 120 6.46 9.38 1.60
C SER A 120 6.95 9.69 0.20
N GLU A 121 8.10 9.14 -0.17
CA GLU A 121 8.69 9.30 -1.50
C GLU A 121 9.33 7.98 -1.96
N ALA A 122 9.09 7.59 -3.21
CA ALA A 122 9.70 6.40 -3.81
C ALA A 122 11.09 6.77 -4.36
N ASP A 123 12.13 6.09 -3.88
CA ASP A 123 13.51 6.27 -4.38
C ASP A 123 13.81 5.30 -5.54
N PHE A 124 13.06 4.20 -5.64
CA PHE A 124 13.10 3.26 -6.77
C PHE A 124 11.78 2.51 -6.93
N ALA A 125 11.37 2.28 -8.18
CA ALA A 125 10.32 1.34 -8.55
C ALA A 125 10.72 0.62 -9.85
N SER A 126 10.68 -0.71 -9.86
CA SER A 126 10.88 -1.49 -11.09
C SER A 126 9.65 -1.44 -12.01
N GLY A 127 9.83 -1.78 -13.28
CA GLY A 127 8.73 -1.93 -14.25
C GLY A 127 8.11 -3.32 -14.27
N ASP A 128 8.33 -4.10 -13.21
CA ASP A 128 7.67 -5.39 -13.06
C ASP A 128 6.14 -5.21 -12.94
N THR A 129 5.39 -6.20 -13.38
CA THR A 129 3.93 -6.31 -13.19
C THR A 129 3.54 -6.11 -11.72
N LEU A 130 4.39 -6.58 -10.80
CA LEU A 130 4.39 -6.18 -9.40
C LEU A 130 5.72 -5.49 -9.06
N PRO A 131 5.77 -4.15 -9.08
CA PRO A 131 7.00 -3.40 -8.89
C PRO A 131 7.70 -3.74 -7.57
N LEU A 132 9.03 -3.95 -7.64
CA LEU A 132 9.92 -3.85 -6.50
C LEU A 132 10.08 -2.37 -6.19
N VAL A 133 9.53 -1.91 -5.07
CA VAL A 133 9.57 -0.50 -4.66
C VAL A 133 10.43 -0.32 -3.42
N PHE A 134 11.40 0.59 -3.48
CA PHE A 134 12.05 1.16 -2.30
C PHE A 134 11.46 2.54 -2.06
N LYS A 135 10.76 2.69 -0.95
CA LYS A 135 10.06 3.91 -0.56
C LYS A 135 10.49 4.32 0.83
N ARG A 136 10.82 5.58 0.99
CA ARG A 136 11.06 6.19 2.29
C ARG A 136 9.85 6.96 2.79
N THR A 137 9.68 6.95 4.10
CA THR A 137 8.58 7.63 4.80
C THR A 137 9.13 8.36 6.00
N TYR A 138 8.85 9.65 6.07
CA TYR A 138 9.06 10.50 7.23
C TYR A 138 7.82 10.49 8.12
N LEU A 139 8.00 10.40 9.43
CA LEU A 139 6.97 10.66 10.43
C LEU A 139 7.51 11.63 11.47
N SER A 140 6.86 12.77 11.69
CA SER A 140 7.29 13.72 12.73
C SER A 140 7.29 13.11 14.14
N THR A 141 6.54 12.02 14.34
CA THR A 141 6.58 11.18 15.53
C THR A 141 6.55 9.71 15.08
N PRO A 142 7.71 9.04 14.97
CA PRO A 142 7.78 7.65 14.52
C PRO A 142 7.21 6.70 15.59
N TYR A 143 6.52 5.64 15.14
CA TYR A 143 6.00 4.59 16.02
C TYR A 143 7.08 3.60 16.46
N ASP A 144 8.08 3.36 15.60
CA ASP A 144 9.28 2.58 15.88
C ASP A 144 10.50 3.49 15.92
N THR A 145 10.98 3.80 17.12
CA THR A 145 12.16 4.65 17.34
C THR A 145 13.47 3.87 17.25
N ALA A 146 13.43 2.53 17.13
CA ALA A 146 14.62 1.71 17.01
C ALA A 146 15.20 1.72 15.58
N GLN A 147 14.41 2.15 14.60
CA GLN A 147 14.84 2.24 13.20
C GLN A 147 15.56 3.56 12.95
N THR A 148 16.85 3.47 12.64
CA THR A 148 17.71 4.65 12.41
C THR A 148 18.35 4.67 11.03
N ALA A 149 18.13 3.63 10.22
CA ALA A 149 18.87 3.44 8.97
C ALA A 149 18.63 4.55 7.92
N MET A 150 17.53 5.30 7.99
CA MET A 150 17.28 6.44 7.08
C MET A 150 17.45 7.80 7.79
N GLY A 151 18.11 7.83 8.96
CA GLY A 151 18.19 9.00 9.81
C GLY A 151 17.02 9.14 10.78
N ARG A 152 16.98 10.26 11.52
CA ARG A 152 15.93 10.58 12.50
C ARG A 152 14.59 10.73 11.78
N ASN A 153 13.54 10.09 12.33
CA ASN A 153 12.16 10.22 11.87
C ASN A 153 11.88 9.72 10.44
N TRP A 154 12.88 9.18 9.74
CA TRP A 154 12.73 8.57 8.43
C TRP A 154 12.91 7.06 8.52
N VAL A 155 12.15 6.35 7.70
CA VAL A 155 12.27 4.90 7.49
C VAL A 155 12.15 4.56 6.01
N ASN A 156 12.40 3.30 5.67
CA ASN A 156 11.98 2.72 4.40
C ASN A 156 11.05 1.50 4.60
N ASN A 157 10.29 1.18 3.55
CA ASN A 157 9.31 0.10 3.55
C ASN A 157 9.90 -1.32 3.70
N TRP A 158 11.22 -1.48 3.61
CA TRP A 158 11.94 -2.73 3.84
C TRP A 158 12.44 -2.89 5.27
N GLN A 159 12.26 -1.88 6.12
CA GLN A 159 12.54 -1.95 7.57
C GLN A 159 11.37 -2.50 8.39
N ARG A 160 10.36 -3.10 7.73
CA ARG A 160 9.29 -3.86 8.38
C ARG A 160 9.88 -4.87 9.38
N ARG A 161 9.31 -4.93 10.58
CA ARG A 161 9.73 -5.89 11.62
C ARG A 161 8.62 -6.24 12.60
N LEU A 162 8.83 -7.31 13.34
CA LEU A 162 8.10 -7.65 14.54
C LEU A 162 8.88 -7.17 15.78
N ASP A 163 8.15 -6.62 16.73
CA ASP A 163 8.59 -6.46 18.12
C ASP A 163 8.12 -7.66 18.93
N LEU A 164 9.09 -8.43 19.41
CA LEU A 164 8.86 -9.68 20.11
C LEU A 164 8.99 -9.53 21.63
N LEU A 165 9.27 -8.32 22.14
CA LEU A 165 9.44 -8.07 23.58
C LEU A 165 8.17 -8.40 24.37
N GLY A 166 7.00 -8.15 23.77
CA GLY A 166 5.69 -8.39 24.37
C GLY A 166 5.22 -9.84 24.42
N VAL A 167 5.95 -10.79 23.82
CA VAL A 167 5.50 -12.19 23.68
C VAL A 167 5.31 -12.88 25.03
N LYS A 168 6.16 -12.56 26.01
CA LYS A 168 6.14 -13.15 27.37
C LYS A 168 5.53 -12.22 28.43
N ALA A 169 4.91 -11.12 28.01
CA ALA A 169 4.25 -10.20 28.92
C ALA A 169 3.04 -10.85 29.61
N SER A 170 2.59 -10.26 30.73
CA SER A 170 1.37 -10.71 31.44
C SER A 170 0.12 -10.66 30.55
N VAL A 171 0.07 -9.70 29.62
CA VAL A 171 -0.85 -9.69 28.48
C VAL A 171 -0.01 -9.86 27.21
N PRO A 172 0.13 -11.08 26.69
CA PRO A 172 0.98 -11.35 25.52
C PRO A 172 0.56 -10.56 24.29
N HIS A 173 1.53 -9.90 23.66
CA HIS A 173 1.34 -9.16 22.42
C HIS A 173 2.58 -9.20 21.52
N ILE A 174 2.38 -8.98 20.21
CA ILE A 174 3.44 -8.74 19.23
C ILE A 174 3.08 -7.47 18.47
N VAL A 175 4.04 -6.57 18.26
CA VAL A 175 3.82 -5.37 17.45
C VAL A 175 4.48 -5.57 16.09
N ALA A 176 3.71 -5.54 15.00
CA ALA A 176 4.28 -5.52 13.66
C ALA A 176 4.35 -4.08 13.16
N TYR A 177 5.56 -3.58 12.94
CA TYR A 177 5.80 -2.30 12.29
C TYR A 177 5.78 -2.48 10.78
N ARG A 178 4.85 -1.80 10.12
CA ARG A 178 4.58 -1.93 8.68
C ARG A 178 5.46 -1.00 7.86
N GLY A 179 5.40 -1.11 6.53
CA GLY A 179 6.29 -0.39 5.62
C GLY A 179 6.10 1.14 5.61
N ASP A 180 5.00 1.62 6.17
CA ASP A 180 4.64 3.02 6.40
C ASP A 180 4.81 3.43 7.87
N GLN A 181 5.45 2.57 8.69
CA GLN A 181 5.62 2.68 10.14
C GLN A 181 4.36 2.59 10.99
N GLN A 182 3.18 2.38 10.41
CA GLN A 182 2.03 2.09 11.25
C GLN A 182 2.26 0.79 12.02
N ALA A 183 1.81 0.77 13.27
CA ALA A 183 1.97 -0.36 14.17
C ALA A 183 0.70 -1.21 14.19
N LEU A 184 0.85 -2.52 14.01
CA LEU A 184 -0.23 -3.49 14.19
C LEU A 184 0.01 -4.32 15.43
N VAL A 185 -0.94 -4.32 16.35
CA VAL A 185 -0.80 -5.01 17.64
C VAL A 185 -1.55 -6.34 17.59
N PHE A 186 -0.80 -7.43 17.53
CA PHE A 186 -1.32 -8.78 17.65
C PHE A 186 -1.49 -9.14 19.12
N LYS A 187 -2.65 -9.70 19.47
CA LYS A 187 -2.96 -10.24 20.79
C LYS A 187 -3.10 -11.75 20.71
N TRP A 188 -2.73 -12.45 21.79
CA TRP A 188 -2.93 -13.89 21.89
C TRP A 188 -4.38 -14.21 22.28
N ILE A 189 -5.16 -14.75 21.34
CA ILE A 189 -6.57 -15.09 21.55
C ILE A 189 -6.85 -16.44 20.92
N GLY A 190 -7.47 -17.37 21.66
CA GLY A 190 -7.91 -18.66 21.12
C GLY A 190 -6.77 -19.51 20.54
N GLY A 191 -5.54 -19.37 21.04
CA GLY A 191 -4.37 -20.10 20.55
C GLY A 191 -3.70 -19.53 19.30
N ALA A 192 -4.05 -18.30 18.90
CA ALA A 192 -3.46 -17.63 17.74
C ALA A 192 -3.14 -16.15 18.03
N TRP A 193 -2.16 -15.62 17.30
CA TRP A 193 -1.88 -14.18 17.25
C TRP A 193 -2.82 -13.52 16.25
N VAL A 194 -3.69 -12.65 16.73
CA VAL A 194 -4.71 -11.97 15.91
C VAL A 194 -4.72 -10.47 16.19
N VAL A 195 -5.05 -9.67 15.18
CA VAL A 195 -5.35 -8.25 15.36
C VAL A 195 -6.86 -8.11 15.65
N PRO A 196 -7.28 -7.51 16.77
CA PRO A 196 -8.69 -7.16 16.99
C PRO A 196 -9.22 -6.34 15.80
N ALA A 197 -10.44 -6.58 15.32
CA ALA A 197 -11.05 -5.94 14.14
C ALA A 197 -10.35 -6.16 12.77
N ASN A 198 -9.23 -6.88 12.70
CA ASN A 198 -8.54 -7.17 11.44
C ASN A 198 -7.99 -8.60 11.41
N ARG A 199 -8.92 -9.56 11.42
CA ARG A 199 -8.59 -11.00 11.50
C ARG A 199 -8.07 -11.60 10.19
N TRP A 200 -7.93 -10.79 9.14
CA TRP A 200 -7.36 -11.18 7.84
C TRP A 200 -5.83 -11.25 7.86
N LEU A 201 -5.24 -10.67 8.91
CA LEU A 201 -3.86 -10.81 9.26
C LEU A 201 -3.70 -11.95 10.27
N LYS A 202 -3.06 -13.02 9.83
CA LYS A 202 -2.75 -14.17 10.69
C LYS A 202 -1.24 -14.25 10.88
N LEU A 203 -0.80 -14.14 12.13
CA LEU A 203 0.60 -14.32 12.50
C LEU A 203 0.79 -15.72 13.11
N THR A 204 1.59 -16.56 12.48
CA THR A 204 1.80 -17.96 12.89
C THR A 204 3.28 -18.23 13.10
N LYS A 205 3.65 -18.82 14.24
CA LYS A 205 5.00 -19.35 14.45
C LYS A 205 5.09 -20.76 13.87
N ALA A 206 5.95 -20.98 12.87
CA ALA A 206 6.00 -22.26 12.14
C ALA A 206 6.99 -23.28 12.72
N GLY A 207 7.87 -22.87 13.64
CA GLY A 207 8.87 -23.76 14.26
C GLY A 207 10.13 -23.99 13.43
N ASP A 208 10.25 -23.32 12.29
CA ASP A 208 11.40 -23.32 11.36
C ASP A 208 12.31 -22.09 11.54
N GLY A 209 12.16 -21.35 12.65
CA GLY A 209 12.87 -20.10 12.92
C GLY A 209 12.15 -18.84 12.42
N TYR A 210 10.91 -18.97 11.92
CA TYR A 210 10.14 -17.82 11.43
C TYR A 210 8.74 -17.70 12.03
N PHE A 211 8.30 -16.45 12.13
CA PHE A 211 6.90 -16.07 12.14
C PHE A 211 6.45 -15.76 10.71
N TYR A 212 5.29 -16.29 10.32
CA TYR A 212 4.64 -15.99 9.06
C TYR A 212 3.44 -15.08 9.30
N LEU A 213 3.48 -13.89 8.73
CA LEU A 213 2.34 -12.99 8.65
C LEU A 213 1.66 -13.17 7.30
N LYS A 214 0.50 -13.81 7.31
CA LYS A 214 -0.35 -13.97 6.13
C LYS A 214 -1.37 -12.86 6.11
N ASP A 215 -1.43 -12.13 5.00
CA ASP A 215 -2.45 -11.14 4.71
C ASP A 215 -3.39 -11.69 3.65
N GLU A 216 -4.57 -12.14 4.09
CA GLU A 216 -5.60 -12.69 3.21
C GLU A 216 -6.23 -11.62 2.30
N LEU A 217 -6.12 -10.34 2.65
CA LEU A 217 -6.60 -9.22 1.84
C LEU A 217 -5.61 -8.90 0.71
N LEU A 218 -4.32 -8.84 1.02
CA LEU A 218 -3.28 -8.57 0.03
C LEU A 218 -2.84 -9.82 -0.73
N GLY A 219 -3.18 -11.01 -0.24
CA GLY A 219 -2.66 -12.27 -0.79
C GLY A 219 -1.15 -12.36 -0.64
N THR A 220 -0.58 -11.77 0.41
CA THR A 220 0.85 -11.79 0.70
C THR A 220 1.14 -12.64 1.91
N THR A 221 2.35 -13.19 1.96
CA THR A 221 2.87 -13.88 3.13
C THR A 221 4.28 -13.38 3.38
N GLU A 222 4.50 -12.84 4.57
CA GLU A 222 5.78 -12.30 5.01
C GLU A 222 6.39 -13.24 6.05
N ALA A 223 7.69 -13.52 5.93
CA ALA A 223 8.43 -14.30 6.90
C ALA A 223 9.34 -13.38 7.72
N TYR A 224 9.23 -13.47 9.04
CA TYR A 224 10.01 -12.69 9.99
C TYR A 224 10.81 -13.62 10.88
N SER A 225 12.08 -13.30 11.14
CA SER A 225 12.91 -14.06 12.08
C SER A 225 12.22 -14.15 13.45
N ASP A 226 12.09 -15.35 14.01
CA ASP A 226 11.43 -15.57 15.29
C ASP A 226 12.26 -15.18 16.53
N THR A 227 13.50 -14.74 16.30
CA THR A 227 14.43 -14.25 17.33
C THR A 227 14.66 -12.75 17.22
N SER A 228 14.90 -12.23 16.00
CA SER A 228 15.19 -10.80 15.79
C SER A 228 13.98 -9.97 15.34
N GLY A 229 12.91 -10.62 14.89
CA GLY A 229 11.74 -9.95 14.32
C GLY A 229 11.96 -9.33 12.94
N LYS A 230 13.14 -9.45 12.33
CA LYS A 230 13.47 -8.84 11.03
C LYS A 230 12.78 -9.55 9.86
N LEU A 231 12.31 -8.79 8.87
CA LEU A 231 11.71 -9.31 7.64
C LEU A 231 12.76 -10.06 6.80
N TYR A 232 12.50 -11.32 6.47
CA TYR A 232 13.39 -12.12 5.63
C TYR A 232 12.88 -12.27 4.20
N SER A 233 11.58 -12.50 4.03
CA SER A 233 10.98 -12.64 2.71
C SER A 233 9.52 -12.22 2.67
N GLU A 234 9.06 -11.87 1.48
CA GLU A 234 7.66 -11.65 1.14
C GLU A 234 7.34 -12.47 -0.11
N SER A 235 6.23 -13.22 -0.10
CA SER A 235 5.71 -13.91 -1.28
C SER A 235 4.28 -13.45 -1.57
N THR A 236 3.94 -13.28 -2.84
CA THR A 236 2.59 -12.95 -3.29
C THR A 236 1.88 -14.18 -3.86
N ARG A 237 0.55 -14.20 -3.79
CA ARG A 237 -0.29 -15.24 -4.42
C ARG A 237 -0.12 -15.30 -5.95
N THR A 238 0.34 -14.20 -6.55
CA THR A 238 0.57 -14.04 -7.98
C THR A 238 1.97 -14.46 -8.42
N GLY A 239 2.71 -15.16 -7.56
CA GLY A 239 3.94 -15.82 -7.96
C GLY A 239 5.16 -14.91 -7.97
N VAL A 240 5.21 -13.91 -7.07
CA VAL A 240 6.41 -13.11 -6.84
C VAL A 240 6.99 -13.45 -5.48
N VAL A 241 8.32 -13.60 -5.42
CA VAL A 241 9.08 -13.80 -4.18
C VAL A 241 10.12 -12.70 -4.06
N ARG A 242 10.14 -12.03 -2.90
CA ARG A 242 11.10 -11.00 -2.55
C ARG A 242 11.86 -11.42 -1.31
N LYS A 243 13.18 -11.30 -1.32
CA LYS A 243 14.03 -11.62 -0.16
C LYS A 243 14.87 -10.44 0.24
N VAL A 244 15.03 -10.30 1.54
CA VAL A 244 15.87 -9.31 2.19
C VAL A 244 17.16 -9.99 2.66
N THR A 245 18.30 -9.42 2.28
CA THR A 245 19.62 -9.88 2.74
C THR A 245 20.15 -8.90 3.77
N TYR A 246 20.82 -9.42 4.79
CA TYR A 246 21.45 -8.63 5.85
C TYR A 246 22.97 -8.79 5.82
N ASP A 247 23.72 -7.74 6.16
CA ASP A 247 25.17 -7.79 6.34
C ASP A 247 25.57 -8.46 7.67
N GLY A 248 26.88 -8.57 7.94
CA GLY A 248 27.40 -9.16 9.19
C GLY A 248 27.00 -8.40 10.47
N ARG A 249 26.58 -7.13 10.35
CA ARG A 249 26.04 -6.31 11.45
C ARG A 249 24.51 -6.37 11.53
N GLN A 250 23.89 -7.25 10.74
CA GLN A 250 22.44 -7.40 10.64
C GLN A 250 21.72 -6.15 10.08
N ARG A 251 22.37 -5.36 9.22
CA ARG A 251 21.75 -4.24 8.50
C ARG A 251 21.33 -4.69 7.10
N LEU A 252 20.21 -4.17 6.59
CA LEU A 252 19.70 -4.50 5.25
C LEU A 252 20.80 -4.25 4.21
N SER A 253 21.24 -5.22 3.42
CA SER A 253 22.29 -5.03 2.41
C SER A 253 21.75 -5.09 0.98
N ALA A 254 20.71 -5.89 0.74
CA ALA A 254 20.09 -6.02 -0.56
C ALA A 254 18.63 -6.50 -0.47
N ILE A 255 17.81 -6.10 -1.43
CA ILE A 255 16.51 -6.69 -1.70
C ILE A 255 16.50 -7.24 -3.12
N ALA A 256 16.04 -8.48 -3.24
CA ALA A 256 16.00 -9.19 -4.52
C ALA A 256 14.59 -9.74 -4.78
N GLN A 257 14.11 -9.60 -6.00
CA GLN A 257 12.80 -10.07 -6.48
C GLN A 257 12.96 -11.11 -7.59
N TRP A 258 12.15 -12.17 -7.52
CA TRP A 258 12.06 -13.25 -8.50
C TRP A 258 10.61 -13.63 -8.78
N PRO A 259 10.33 -14.30 -9.92
CA PRO A 259 9.15 -15.12 -10.03
C PRO A 259 9.29 -16.38 -9.14
N ALA A 260 8.17 -16.84 -8.58
CA ALA A 260 8.12 -17.92 -7.60
C ALA A 260 8.57 -19.29 -8.16
N ASP A 261 8.46 -19.47 -9.48
CA ASP A 261 8.86 -20.68 -10.20
C ASP A 261 10.31 -20.64 -10.71
N SER A 262 11.05 -19.52 -10.53
CA SER A 262 12.46 -19.41 -10.94
C SER A 262 13.28 -18.50 -10.02
N LEU A 263 13.91 -19.11 -9.01
CA LEU A 263 14.75 -18.47 -8.00
C LEU A 263 16.24 -18.47 -8.38
N ILE A 264 16.57 -18.14 -9.63
CA ILE A 264 17.97 -18.08 -10.10
C ILE A 264 18.58 -16.75 -9.68
N ALA A 265 19.66 -16.77 -8.89
CA ALA A 265 20.24 -15.54 -8.31
C ALA A 265 20.60 -14.48 -9.37
N GLY A 266 21.14 -14.89 -10.52
CA GLY A 266 21.52 -13.98 -11.62
C GLY A 266 20.35 -13.36 -12.39
N THR A 267 19.11 -13.80 -12.14
CA THR A 267 17.90 -13.27 -12.79
C THR A 267 17.04 -12.46 -11.85
N ALA A 268 17.50 -12.12 -10.64
CA ALA A 268 16.75 -11.25 -9.74
C ALA A 268 16.65 -9.82 -10.26
N THR A 269 15.57 -9.11 -9.93
CA THR A 269 15.59 -7.64 -9.87
C THR A 269 16.20 -7.28 -8.51
N LEU A 270 17.32 -6.56 -8.51
CA LEU A 270 18.17 -6.41 -7.33
C LEU A 270 18.43 -4.94 -7.02
N ILE A 271 18.17 -4.55 -5.79
CA ILE A 271 18.60 -3.26 -5.23
C ILE A 271 19.57 -3.51 -4.08
N ARG A 272 20.59 -2.65 -3.95
CA ARG A 272 21.59 -2.71 -2.88
C ARG A 272 21.64 -1.39 -2.15
N VAL A 273 22.02 -1.44 -0.87
CA VAL A 273 22.22 -0.23 -0.07
C VAL A 273 23.59 -0.23 0.57
N GLU A 274 24.15 0.97 0.76
CA GLU A 274 25.41 1.20 1.44
C GLU A 274 25.21 2.13 2.64
N TYR A 275 26.08 1.99 3.64
CA TYR A 275 25.96 2.64 4.93
C TYR A 275 27.18 3.49 5.27
N ASP A 276 26.95 4.55 6.04
CA ASP A 276 28.01 5.24 6.76
C ASP A 276 28.44 4.51 8.05
N SER A 277 29.39 5.11 8.78
CA SER A 277 29.88 4.60 10.06
C SER A 277 28.86 4.68 11.20
N ASN A 278 27.76 5.42 11.03
CA ASN A 278 26.66 5.54 11.99
C ASN A 278 25.48 4.60 11.65
N ASP A 279 25.71 3.61 10.77
CA ASP A 279 24.70 2.67 10.31
C ASP A 279 23.49 3.33 9.62
N ARG A 280 23.69 4.48 8.97
CA ARG A 280 22.69 5.15 8.11
C ARG A 280 22.95 4.86 6.63
N ILE A 281 21.91 4.59 5.87
CA ILE A 281 21.94 4.37 4.42
C ILE A 281 22.35 5.68 3.76
N VAL A 282 23.48 5.66 3.05
CA VAL A 282 24.00 6.81 2.29
C VAL A 282 23.86 6.62 0.79
N MET A 283 23.63 5.39 0.32
CA MET A 283 23.43 5.12 -1.10
C MET A 283 22.48 3.94 -1.32
N LEU A 284 21.60 4.08 -2.29
CA LEU A 284 20.79 3.02 -2.88
C LEU A 284 21.24 2.84 -4.33
N VAL A 285 21.61 1.62 -4.73
CA VAL A 285 22.00 1.28 -6.10
C VAL A 285 20.89 0.44 -6.73
N ASP A 286 20.34 0.93 -7.83
CA ASP A 286 19.26 0.28 -8.57
C ASP A 286 19.77 -0.86 -9.50
N PRO A 287 18.89 -1.62 -10.17
CA PRO A 287 19.30 -2.68 -11.09
C PRO A 287 20.07 -2.20 -12.33
N LEU A 288 20.00 -0.90 -12.66
CA LEU A 288 20.76 -0.29 -13.75
C LEU A 288 22.15 0.16 -13.30
N GLY A 289 22.49 0.00 -12.01
CA GLY A 289 23.74 0.46 -11.42
C GLY A 289 23.75 1.95 -11.09
N MET A 290 22.58 2.59 -11.11
CA MET A 290 22.45 4.03 -10.87
C MET A 290 22.32 4.31 -9.36
N PRO A 291 23.14 5.21 -8.79
CA PRO A 291 23.09 5.53 -7.38
C PRO A 291 22.08 6.65 -7.07
N THR A 292 21.31 6.45 -5.99
CA THR A 292 20.59 7.51 -5.27
C THR A 292 21.29 7.73 -3.93
N GLU A 293 21.77 8.95 -3.69
CA GLU A 293 22.56 9.28 -2.50
C GLU A 293 21.73 10.01 -1.44
N PHE A 294 22.01 9.73 -0.17
CA PHE A 294 21.32 10.29 0.99
C PHE A 294 22.32 11.03 1.88
N ALA A 295 22.06 12.32 2.13
CA ALA A 295 22.91 13.15 2.98
C ALA A 295 22.21 13.51 4.30
N TYR A 296 23.01 13.62 5.37
CA TYR A 296 22.50 13.86 6.72
C TYR A 296 23.22 15.02 7.40
N ASP A 297 22.52 15.72 8.28
CA ASP A 297 23.16 16.67 9.20
C ASP A 297 23.81 15.98 10.41
N GLY A 298 24.47 16.77 11.25
CA GLY A 298 25.11 16.30 12.49
C GLY A 298 24.14 15.83 13.58
N LYS A 299 22.83 16.09 13.45
CA LYS A 299 21.77 15.58 14.34
C LYS A 299 21.18 14.26 13.84
N GLY A 300 21.52 13.87 12.61
CA GLY A 300 21.04 12.67 11.96
C GLY A 300 19.78 12.86 11.13
N ASN A 301 19.37 14.09 10.84
CA ASN A 301 18.26 14.35 9.94
C ASN A 301 18.68 14.19 8.49
N LEU A 302 17.85 13.55 7.67
CA LEU A 302 18.05 13.48 6.22
C LEU A 302 17.86 14.87 5.62
N THR A 303 18.92 15.49 5.09
CA THR A 303 18.90 16.86 4.56
C THR A 303 18.75 16.92 3.05
N SER A 304 19.24 15.90 2.33
CA SER A 304 19.02 15.82 0.89
C SER A 304 19.03 14.40 0.35
N VAL A 305 18.30 14.21 -0.75
CA VAL A 305 18.37 13.01 -1.59
C VAL A 305 18.75 13.43 -3.00
N THR A 306 19.84 12.86 -3.50
CA THR A 306 20.35 13.10 -4.84
C THR A 306 20.00 11.89 -5.69
N ALA A 307 18.99 12.04 -6.55
CA ALA A 307 18.68 11.05 -7.56
C ALA A 307 19.82 10.97 -8.60
N PRO A 308 19.89 9.91 -9.42
CA PRO A 308 20.92 9.78 -10.44
C PRO A 308 21.07 11.04 -11.30
N TYR A 309 22.31 11.40 -11.64
CA TYR A 309 22.68 12.59 -12.43
C TYR A 309 22.44 13.97 -11.76
N GLY A 310 22.32 14.00 -10.43
CA GLY A 310 22.47 15.24 -9.66
C GLY A 310 21.17 16.00 -9.40
N HIS A 311 20.02 15.37 -9.58
CA HIS A 311 18.75 15.98 -9.19
C HIS A 311 18.56 15.90 -7.66
N VAL A 312 18.71 17.03 -6.97
CA VAL A 312 18.74 17.10 -5.50
C VAL A 312 17.41 17.57 -4.93
N ARG A 313 16.78 16.76 -4.10
CA ARG A 313 15.66 17.16 -3.25
C ARG A 313 16.15 17.46 -1.83
N GLN A 314 15.64 18.51 -1.19
CA GLN A 314 16.15 18.95 0.13
C GLN A 314 15.05 19.01 1.19
N TYR A 315 15.41 18.70 2.42
CA TYR A 315 14.55 18.71 3.60
C TYR A 315 15.10 19.68 4.64
N LEU A 316 14.21 20.50 5.19
CA LEU A 316 14.55 21.57 6.12
C LEU A 316 14.05 21.23 7.53
N TYR A 317 14.87 21.52 8.54
CA TYR A 317 14.59 21.31 9.97
C TYR A 317 14.96 22.58 10.73
N GLU A 318 14.10 23.58 10.64
CA GLU A 318 14.40 24.95 11.05
C GLU A 318 13.82 25.32 12.42
N ASP A 319 12.98 24.46 13.01
CA ASP A 319 12.38 24.69 14.33
C ASP A 319 13.31 24.24 15.45
N ALA A 320 13.88 25.18 16.18
CA ALA A 320 14.80 24.90 17.28
C ALA A 320 14.13 24.12 18.44
N ARG A 321 12.80 24.22 18.60
CA ARG A 321 12.04 23.50 19.64
C ARG A 321 11.94 22.01 19.31
N PHE A 322 11.87 21.68 18.02
CA PHE A 322 11.73 20.33 17.49
C PHE A 322 12.80 20.08 16.41
N PRO A 323 14.06 19.87 16.80
CA PRO A 323 15.21 19.88 15.87
C PRO A 323 15.23 18.75 14.84
N ASN A 324 14.30 17.78 14.94
CA ASN A 324 14.13 16.67 13.99
C ASN A 324 12.78 16.74 13.26
N ALA A 325 12.02 17.84 13.45
CA ALA A 325 10.74 18.05 12.80
C ALA A 325 10.94 18.73 11.43
N LEU A 326 10.48 18.08 10.36
CA LEU A 326 10.49 18.61 9.01
C LEU A 326 9.68 19.91 8.95
N THR A 327 10.34 21.02 8.66
CA THR A 327 9.70 22.34 8.49
C THR A 327 9.50 22.68 7.03
N GLY A 328 10.17 22.02 6.08
CA GLY A 328 9.94 22.27 4.67
C GLY A 328 10.63 21.30 3.72
N VAL A 329 10.14 21.30 2.48
CA VAL A 329 10.74 20.56 1.36
C VAL A 329 11.08 21.55 0.26
N LYS A 330 12.30 21.46 -0.27
CA LYS A 330 12.67 22.10 -1.54
C LYS A 330 12.74 21.05 -2.63
N ASP A 331 12.14 21.38 -3.77
CA ASP A 331 12.28 20.57 -4.96
C ASP A 331 13.67 20.75 -5.59
N GLU A 332 13.86 20.05 -6.69
CA GLU A 332 15.08 19.97 -7.49
C GLU A 332 15.45 21.26 -8.21
N SER A 333 14.58 22.28 -8.21
CA SER A 333 14.91 23.64 -8.64
C SER A 333 15.48 24.48 -7.49
N GLY A 334 15.46 23.95 -6.27
CA GLY A 334 15.78 24.69 -5.04
C GLY A 334 14.60 25.47 -4.46
N SER A 335 13.42 25.41 -5.09
CA SER A 335 12.22 26.13 -4.66
C SER A 335 11.53 25.39 -3.51
N ARG A 336 11.13 26.13 -2.47
CA ARG A 336 10.38 25.54 -1.35
C ARG A 336 8.94 25.27 -1.78
N ILE A 337 8.52 24.00 -1.76
CA ILE A 337 7.21 23.56 -2.25
C ILE A 337 6.21 23.24 -1.12
N ALA A 338 6.70 23.11 0.11
CA ALA A 338 5.87 22.87 1.30
C ALA A 338 6.55 23.41 2.56
N THR A 339 5.74 23.87 3.51
CA THR A 339 6.15 24.33 4.83
C THR A 339 5.22 23.78 5.89
N TRP A 340 5.76 23.21 6.97
CA TRP A 340 4.99 22.79 8.14
C TRP A 340 5.40 23.62 9.36
N THR A 341 4.43 23.99 10.18
CA THR A 341 4.66 24.58 11.50
C THR A 341 4.08 23.68 12.58
N TYR A 342 4.59 23.78 13.81
CA TYR A 342 4.21 22.91 14.92
C TYR A 342 3.77 23.70 16.16
N ASP A 343 2.75 23.18 16.84
CA ASP A 343 2.29 23.67 18.14
C ASP A 343 3.28 23.31 19.27
N SER A 344 2.99 23.72 20.51
CA SER A 344 3.86 23.45 21.67
C SER A 344 4.02 21.97 22.02
N ASN A 345 3.17 21.09 21.48
CA ASN A 345 3.20 19.65 21.70
C ASN A 345 3.87 18.90 20.54
N GLY A 346 4.43 19.61 19.55
CA GLY A 346 5.08 19.00 18.39
C GLY A 346 4.10 18.47 17.33
N ARG A 347 2.84 18.92 17.35
CA ARG A 347 1.82 18.55 16.37
C ARG A 347 1.75 19.59 15.28
N ALA A 348 1.57 19.19 14.02
CA ALA A 348 1.48 20.12 12.90
C ALA A 348 0.30 21.09 13.07
N SER A 349 0.56 22.40 13.12
CA SER A 349 -0.46 23.45 13.28
C SER A 349 -0.84 24.12 11.95
N SER A 350 0.03 24.07 10.94
CA SER A 350 -0.30 24.54 9.60
C SER A 350 0.56 23.87 8.54
N VAL A 351 0.03 23.82 7.32
CA VAL A 351 0.76 23.47 6.10
C VAL A 351 0.56 24.57 5.08
N SER A 352 1.65 25.08 4.51
CA SER A 352 1.59 26.10 3.47
C SER A 352 2.41 25.74 2.24
N HIS A 353 1.90 26.17 1.09
CA HIS A 353 2.44 25.95 -0.25
C HIS A 353 2.57 27.29 -1.00
N PRO A 354 3.39 27.35 -2.06
CA PRO A 354 3.42 28.51 -2.95
C PRO A 354 2.04 28.82 -3.57
N ASP A 355 1.29 27.77 -3.92
CA ASP A 355 -0.13 27.88 -4.24
C ASP A 355 -0.95 27.99 -2.96
N THR A 356 -1.28 29.23 -2.60
CA THR A 356 -1.97 29.56 -1.34
C THR A 356 -3.37 28.96 -1.22
N THR A 357 -4.00 28.52 -2.32
CA THR A 357 -5.32 27.86 -2.28
C THR A 357 -5.27 26.51 -1.56
N ARG A 358 -4.06 25.94 -1.41
CA ARG A 358 -3.79 24.67 -0.75
C ARG A 358 -3.39 24.83 0.72
N ASN A 359 -3.36 26.06 1.24
CA ASN A 359 -2.94 26.31 2.61
C ASN A 359 -4.00 25.86 3.61
N VAL A 360 -3.54 25.30 4.72
CA VAL A 360 -4.41 24.74 5.76
C VAL A 360 -3.90 25.07 7.15
N SER A 361 -4.80 25.12 8.12
CA SER A 361 -4.49 25.23 9.54
C SER A 361 -5.20 24.14 10.34
N LEU A 362 -4.55 23.64 11.38
CA LEU A 362 -5.06 22.59 12.25
C LEU A 362 -5.08 23.08 13.70
N SER A 363 -6.17 22.77 14.41
CA SER A 363 -6.27 22.94 15.85
C SER A 363 -6.81 21.67 16.49
N TYR A 364 -6.33 21.36 17.69
CA TYR A 364 -6.54 20.06 18.33
C TYR A 364 -7.24 20.25 19.68
N GLY A 365 -8.34 19.52 19.87
CA GLY A 365 -9.08 19.44 21.13
C GLY A 365 -9.04 18.02 21.72
N PRO A 366 -9.70 17.80 22.87
CA PRO A 366 -9.80 16.48 23.47
C PRO A 366 -10.68 15.55 22.60
N GLY A 367 -10.04 14.68 21.82
CA GLY A 367 -10.73 13.70 20.97
C GLY A 367 -11.21 14.23 19.63
N PHE A 368 -10.81 15.44 19.22
CA PHE A 368 -11.14 15.99 17.91
C PHE A 368 -10.05 16.92 17.34
N THR A 369 -10.06 17.09 16.02
CA THR A 369 -9.17 17.99 15.26
C THR A 369 -10.01 18.84 14.32
N THR A 370 -9.74 20.13 14.27
CA THR A 370 -10.36 21.06 13.33
C THR A 370 -9.35 21.48 12.28
N LEU A 371 -9.66 21.19 11.01
CA LEU A 371 -8.94 21.67 9.83
C LEU A 371 -9.67 22.89 9.26
N SER A 372 -8.94 23.94 8.91
CA SER A 372 -9.49 25.10 8.19
C SER A 372 -8.66 25.36 6.94
N ASP A 373 -9.33 25.42 5.79
CA ASP A 373 -8.78 25.61 4.46
C ASP A 373 -9.65 26.58 3.63
N MET A 374 -9.41 26.68 2.31
CA MET A 374 -10.20 27.53 1.42
C MET A 374 -11.63 27.02 1.19
N ALA A 375 -11.90 25.72 1.39
CA ALA A 375 -13.24 25.14 1.32
C ALA A 375 -14.06 25.39 2.60
N GLY A 376 -13.39 25.66 3.72
CA GLY A 376 -13.99 26.08 4.98
C GLY A 376 -13.43 25.31 6.16
N ARG A 377 -14.28 25.01 7.15
CA ARG A 377 -13.88 24.31 8.36
C ARG A 377 -14.39 22.88 8.37
N SER A 378 -13.48 21.93 8.59
CA SER A 378 -13.77 20.51 8.79
C SER A 378 -13.38 20.07 10.19
N THR A 379 -14.22 19.29 10.88
CA THR A 379 -13.98 18.80 12.25
C THR A 379 -14.03 17.27 12.27
N TYR A 380 -12.89 16.67 12.62
CA TYR A 380 -12.69 15.24 12.77
C TYR A 380 -12.84 14.87 14.24
N THR A 381 -13.74 13.98 14.58
CA THR A 381 -13.92 13.44 15.93
C THR A 381 -13.51 11.99 15.95
N PHE A 382 -12.77 11.57 16.97
CA PHE A 382 -12.17 10.24 17.04
C PHE A 382 -12.73 9.43 18.21
N ASP A 383 -12.80 8.11 18.06
CA ASP A 383 -12.99 7.23 19.21
C ASP A 383 -11.69 7.16 20.03
N VAL A 384 -11.81 7.21 21.36
CA VAL A 384 -10.69 7.20 22.30
C VAL A 384 -10.38 5.81 22.86
N LEU A 385 -11.29 4.84 22.66
CA LEU A 385 -11.14 3.47 23.14
C LEU A 385 -10.35 2.56 22.17
N ASP A 386 -10.06 3.06 20.97
CA ASP A 386 -9.32 2.36 19.89
C ASP A 386 -8.11 3.19 19.39
N THR A 387 -7.51 2.80 18.26
CA THR A 387 -6.44 3.44 17.46
C THR A 387 -6.78 4.84 16.90
N ARG A 388 -7.52 5.67 17.67
CA ARG A 388 -8.01 7.00 17.28
C ARG A 388 -8.77 7.00 15.94
N ARG A 389 -9.64 6.02 15.74
CA ARG A 389 -10.46 5.88 14.53
C ARG A 389 -11.43 7.06 14.34
N PRO A 390 -11.58 7.64 13.14
CA PRO A 390 -12.51 8.75 12.89
C PRO A 390 -13.99 8.34 13.02
N ARG A 391 -14.66 8.82 14.07
CA ARG A 391 -16.09 8.62 14.36
C ARG A 391 -17.00 9.51 13.55
N SER A 392 -16.63 10.78 13.38
CA SER A 392 -17.38 11.69 12.53
C SER A 392 -16.48 12.75 11.91
N ILE A 393 -16.83 13.16 10.70
CA ILE A 393 -16.22 14.29 10.01
C ILE A 393 -17.33 15.23 9.59
N ALA A 394 -17.36 16.40 10.23
CA ALA A 394 -18.26 17.49 9.87
C ALA A 394 -17.51 18.44 8.94
N THR A 395 -17.99 18.62 7.70
CA THR A 395 -17.45 19.58 6.73
C THR A 395 -18.52 20.63 6.39
N PRO A 396 -18.18 21.68 5.63
CA PRO A 396 -19.20 22.63 5.15
C PRO A 396 -20.28 21.99 4.28
N GLY A 397 -19.97 20.84 3.65
CA GLY A 397 -20.91 20.08 2.80
C GLY A 397 -21.82 19.11 3.57
N GLY A 398 -21.70 19.02 4.90
CA GLY A 398 -22.45 18.09 5.75
C GLY A 398 -21.57 17.20 6.63
N THR A 399 -22.16 16.22 7.30
CA THR A 399 -21.46 15.36 8.26
C THR A 399 -21.54 13.90 7.86
N VAL A 400 -20.41 13.20 7.95
CA VAL A 400 -20.35 11.74 7.89
C VAL A 400 -20.12 11.19 9.29
N SER A 401 -20.86 10.15 9.67
CA SER A 401 -20.74 9.49 10.97
C SER A 401 -20.60 7.98 10.83
N ARG A 402 -19.93 7.34 11.80
CA ARG A 402 -19.70 5.89 11.88
C ARG A 402 -19.99 5.34 13.26
N THR A 403 -20.41 4.09 13.30
CA THR A 403 -20.46 3.29 14.52
C THR A 403 -19.86 1.92 14.27
N TRP A 404 -19.23 1.37 15.31
CA TRP A 404 -18.59 0.05 15.28
C TRP A 404 -19.20 -0.87 16.32
N ASP A 405 -19.06 -2.17 16.11
CA ASP A 405 -19.40 -3.18 17.12
C ASP A 405 -18.25 -3.40 18.12
N ALA A 406 -18.48 -4.24 19.14
CA ALA A 406 -17.48 -4.54 20.17
C ALA A 406 -16.26 -5.33 19.64
N ALA A 407 -16.37 -5.95 18.46
CA ALA A 407 -15.25 -6.61 17.80
C ALA A 407 -14.44 -5.64 16.91
N GLY A 408 -14.92 -4.39 16.80
CA GLY A 408 -14.34 -3.28 16.04
C GLY A 408 -14.69 -3.32 14.55
N ASN A 409 -15.70 -4.09 14.14
CA ASN A 409 -16.19 -4.07 12.76
C ASN A 409 -17.13 -2.87 12.56
N LEU A 410 -17.15 -2.30 11.37
CA LEU A 410 -18.04 -1.19 11.03
C LEU A 410 -19.50 -1.67 11.05
N LYS A 411 -20.34 -1.06 11.87
CA LYS A 411 -21.76 -1.43 11.99
C LYS A 411 -22.65 -0.54 11.12
N GLN A 412 -22.34 0.75 11.07
CA GLN A 412 -23.15 1.72 10.33
C GLN A 412 -22.31 2.91 9.87
N ARG A 413 -22.65 3.44 8.70
CA ARG A 413 -22.13 4.68 8.13
C ARG A 413 -23.30 5.56 7.67
N GLU A 414 -23.33 6.81 8.12
CA GLU A 414 -24.33 7.80 7.72
C GLU A 414 -23.63 8.98 7.05
N THR A 415 -24.19 9.44 5.93
CA THR A 415 -23.76 10.62 5.17
C THR A 415 -24.98 11.49 4.90
N PRO A 416 -24.80 12.74 4.41
CA PRO A 416 -25.92 13.58 4.02
C PRO A 416 -26.80 12.97 2.92
N ASP A 417 -26.23 12.10 2.08
CA ASP A 417 -26.92 11.49 0.94
C ASP A 417 -27.59 10.15 1.29
N GLY A 418 -27.29 9.57 2.45
CA GLY A 418 -27.87 8.29 2.86
C GLY A 418 -27.12 7.54 3.95
N ASN A 419 -27.54 6.31 4.19
CA ASN A 419 -27.04 5.47 5.29
C ASN A 419 -26.79 4.04 4.82
N ILE A 420 -25.77 3.39 5.39
CA ILE A 420 -25.43 2.00 5.14
C ILE A 420 -25.24 1.27 6.47
N GLN A 421 -25.86 0.10 6.61
CA GLN A 421 -25.71 -0.80 7.75
C GLN A 421 -25.06 -2.11 7.34
N TYR A 422 -24.16 -2.63 8.18
CA TYR A 422 -23.42 -3.86 7.92
C TYR A 422 -23.73 -4.93 8.97
N THR A 423 -23.71 -6.19 8.53
CA THR A 423 -23.83 -7.38 9.39
C THR A 423 -22.62 -8.28 9.18
N TRP A 424 -22.15 -8.90 10.26
CA TRP A 424 -20.95 -9.72 10.32
C TRP A 424 -21.26 -11.10 10.88
N ASP A 425 -20.50 -12.12 10.48
CA ASP A 425 -20.55 -13.45 11.08
C ASP A 425 -19.72 -13.55 12.38
N SER A 426 -19.73 -14.72 13.03
CA SER A 426 -19.04 -14.95 14.30
C SER A 426 -17.51 -14.89 14.22
N ILE A 427 -16.94 -14.84 13.02
CA ILE A 427 -15.50 -14.69 12.79
C ILE A 427 -15.15 -13.33 12.18
N ASN A 428 -16.08 -12.36 12.22
CA ASN A 428 -15.95 -10.99 11.74
C ASN A 428 -15.87 -10.83 10.21
N ARG A 429 -16.47 -11.72 9.42
CA ARG A 429 -16.64 -11.49 7.98
C ARG A 429 -17.97 -10.82 7.68
N PRO A 430 -18.02 -9.89 6.73
CA PRO A 430 -19.27 -9.21 6.36
C PRO A 430 -20.16 -10.17 5.58
N THR A 431 -21.42 -10.28 6.00
CA THR A 431 -22.42 -11.15 5.38
C THR A 431 -23.55 -10.35 4.76
N LYS A 432 -23.74 -9.09 5.15
CA LYS A 432 -24.80 -8.24 4.62
C LYS A 432 -24.45 -6.76 4.68
N ALA A 433 -24.83 -6.02 3.65
CA ALA A 433 -24.87 -4.57 3.63
C ALA A 433 -26.24 -4.08 3.17
N VAL A 434 -26.83 -3.11 3.87
CA VAL A 434 -28.11 -2.48 3.54
C VAL A 434 -27.88 -0.99 3.37
N ALA A 435 -27.98 -0.50 2.13
CA ALA A 435 -27.83 0.91 1.82
C ALA A 435 -29.19 1.55 1.58
N THR A 436 -29.36 2.78 2.04
CA THR A 436 -30.56 3.60 1.83
C THR A 436 -30.13 4.98 1.36
N VAL A 437 -30.43 5.30 0.10
CA VAL A 437 -29.99 6.52 -0.59
C VAL A 437 -31.21 7.18 -1.23
N ALA A 438 -31.50 8.44 -0.89
CA ALA A 438 -32.69 9.15 -1.39
C ALA A 438 -34.00 8.32 -1.29
N GLY A 439 -34.17 7.57 -0.18
CA GLY A 439 -35.33 6.71 0.07
C GLY A 439 -35.35 5.37 -0.68
N LYS A 440 -34.37 5.09 -1.55
CA LYS A 440 -34.21 3.79 -2.22
C LYS A 440 -33.34 2.88 -1.37
N LYS A 441 -33.84 1.66 -1.11
CA LYS A 441 -33.13 0.64 -0.36
C LYS A 441 -32.52 -0.41 -1.29
N THR A 442 -31.28 -0.76 -1.03
CA THR A 442 -30.52 -1.77 -1.76
C THR A 442 -29.82 -2.68 -0.75
N VAL A 443 -29.71 -3.96 -1.08
CA VAL A 443 -29.16 -4.98 -0.19
C VAL A 443 -28.14 -5.81 -0.93
N THR A 444 -26.97 -5.99 -0.31
CA THR A 444 -25.94 -6.94 -0.72
C THR A 444 -25.83 -8.04 0.33
N THR A 445 -25.81 -9.31 -0.10
CA THR A 445 -25.66 -10.47 0.78
C THR A 445 -24.48 -11.32 0.31
N VAL A 446 -23.67 -11.82 1.25
CA VAL A 446 -22.47 -12.61 0.98
C VAL A 446 -22.49 -13.88 1.81
N GLU A 447 -22.25 -15.02 1.16
CA GLU A 447 -22.03 -16.30 1.82
C GLU A 447 -20.65 -16.86 1.46
N TYR A 448 -19.98 -17.47 2.44
CA TYR A 448 -18.58 -17.91 2.33
C TYR A 448 -18.45 -19.41 2.09
N THR A 449 -17.35 -19.82 1.45
CA THR A 449 -17.03 -21.23 1.15
C THR A 449 -16.69 -22.06 2.38
N ASP A 450 -16.16 -21.42 3.43
CA ASP A 450 -15.67 -22.06 4.65
C ASP A 450 -15.83 -21.13 5.86
N ASP A 451 -15.29 -21.50 7.01
CA ASP A 451 -15.33 -20.77 8.29
C ASP A 451 -13.99 -20.12 8.68
N SER A 452 -13.05 -20.00 7.73
CA SER A 452 -11.69 -19.55 8.05
C SER A 452 -11.08 -18.60 7.02
N SER A 453 -11.68 -18.47 5.84
CA SER A 453 -11.17 -17.68 4.74
C SER A 453 -12.12 -16.59 4.30
N LEU A 454 -11.58 -15.76 3.42
CA LEU A 454 -12.21 -14.62 2.80
C LEU A 454 -12.68 -14.95 1.37
N ARG A 455 -13.24 -16.15 1.18
CA ARG A 455 -13.65 -16.67 -0.13
C ARG A 455 -15.17 -16.79 -0.21
N PRO A 456 -15.90 -15.79 -0.74
CA PRO A 456 -17.34 -15.89 -0.94
C PRO A 456 -17.67 -16.98 -1.95
N HIS A 457 -18.62 -17.86 -1.65
CA HIS A 457 -19.14 -18.81 -2.64
C HIS A 457 -20.39 -18.27 -3.35
N LEU A 458 -21.16 -17.39 -2.68
CA LEU A 458 -22.30 -16.68 -3.25
C LEU A 458 -22.28 -15.19 -2.87
N VAL A 459 -22.61 -14.33 -3.82
CA VAL A 459 -22.83 -12.90 -3.60
C VAL A 459 -24.11 -12.49 -4.33
N ALA A 460 -25.06 -11.94 -3.60
CA ALA A 460 -26.28 -11.35 -4.15
C ALA A 460 -26.21 -9.83 -4.08
N THR A 461 -26.50 -9.18 -5.20
CA THR A 461 -26.61 -7.72 -5.35
C THR A 461 -27.93 -7.39 -6.03
N PRO A 462 -28.37 -6.12 -6.06
CA PRO A 462 -29.54 -5.71 -6.82
C PRO A 462 -29.56 -6.29 -8.26
N GLY A 463 -30.59 -7.08 -8.55
CA GLY A 463 -30.86 -7.70 -9.85
C GLY A 463 -29.96 -8.88 -10.22
N LYS A 464 -29.06 -9.36 -9.34
CA LYS A 464 -28.05 -10.38 -9.69
C LYS A 464 -27.64 -11.29 -8.53
N VAL A 465 -27.32 -12.54 -8.84
CA VAL A 465 -26.65 -13.47 -7.93
C VAL A 465 -25.42 -14.07 -8.62
N ARG A 466 -24.29 -14.10 -7.91
CA ARG A 466 -23.00 -14.58 -8.40
C ARG A 466 -22.52 -15.74 -7.55
N ALA A 467 -22.12 -16.84 -8.20
CA ALA A 467 -21.50 -17.99 -7.57
C ALA A 467 -20.03 -18.09 -7.96
N PHE A 468 -19.13 -18.31 -7.01
CA PHE A 468 -17.68 -18.36 -7.22
C PHE A 468 -17.13 -19.75 -6.94
N VAL A 469 -16.11 -20.14 -7.71
CA VAL A 469 -15.35 -21.37 -7.50
C VAL A 469 -13.86 -21.08 -7.39
N TYR A 470 -13.18 -21.88 -6.59
CA TYR A 470 -11.77 -21.69 -6.24
C TYR A 470 -10.96 -22.97 -6.42
N ASP A 471 -9.68 -22.84 -6.72
CA ASP A 471 -8.72 -23.94 -6.61
C ASP A 471 -8.21 -24.13 -5.16
N SER A 472 -7.38 -25.15 -4.94
CA SER A 472 -6.80 -25.46 -3.62
C SER A 472 -5.85 -24.39 -3.08
N ARG A 473 -5.39 -23.45 -3.92
CA ARG A 473 -4.56 -22.30 -3.51
C ARG A 473 -5.40 -21.05 -3.25
N GLY A 474 -6.72 -21.13 -3.43
CA GLY A 474 -7.65 -20.04 -3.27
C GLY A 474 -7.71 -19.08 -4.46
N ASN A 475 -7.17 -19.48 -5.62
CA ASN A 475 -7.36 -18.72 -6.85
C ASN A 475 -8.78 -18.93 -7.38
N VAL A 476 -9.36 -17.89 -7.98
CA VAL A 476 -10.75 -17.91 -8.47
C VAL A 476 -10.76 -18.59 -9.83
N THR A 477 -11.17 -19.85 -9.92
CA THR A 477 -11.17 -20.57 -11.20
C THR A 477 -12.41 -20.28 -12.04
N GLY A 478 -13.38 -19.56 -11.48
CA GLY A 478 -14.51 -19.03 -12.23
C GLY A 478 -15.60 -18.42 -11.37
N TYR A 479 -16.54 -17.76 -12.04
CA TYR A 479 -17.81 -17.37 -11.46
C TYR A 479 -18.95 -17.50 -12.47
N ALA A 480 -20.15 -17.70 -11.95
CA ALA A 480 -21.39 -17.63 -12.71
C ALA A 480 -22.22 -16.47 -12.18
N GLU A 481 -22.65 -15.57 -13.04
CA GLU A 481 -23.59 -14.50 -12.74
C GLU A 481 -24.94 -14.82 -13.37
N ARG A 482 -25.99 -14.78 -12.55
CA ARG A 482 -27.37 -14.95 -12.98
C ARG A 482 -28.13 -13.67 -12.70
N ALA A 483 -28.78 -13.12 -13.71
CA ALA A 483 -29.70 -12.01 -13.52
C ALA A 483 -30.96 -12.48 -12.76
N THR A 484 -31.53 -11.61 -11.93
CA THR A 484 -32.68 -11.89 -11.08
C THR A 484 -33.73 -10.79 -11.22
N THR A 485 -34.97 -11.10 -10.81
CA THR A 485 -36.05 -10.11 -10.73
C THR A 485 -35.98 -9.26 -9.46
N ASP A 486 -35.05 -9.55 -8.56
CA ASP A 486 -34.87 -8.87 -7.28
C ASP A 486 -34.02 -7.60 -7.44
N LEU A 487 -34.64 -6.55 -7.99
CA LEU A 487 -33.96 -5.27 -8.27
C LEU A 487 -33.50 -4.51 -7.01
N THR A 488 -33.88 -4.94 -5.81
CA THR A 488 -33.43 -4.34 -4.54
C THR A 488 -32.36 -5.19 -3.85
N GLY A 489 -32.26 -6.48 -4.18
CA GLY A 489 -31.37 -7.45 -3.53
C GLY A 489 -31.91 -7.96 -2.18
N GLU A 490 -33.16 -7.62 -1.83
CA GLU A 490 -33.75 -7.96 -0.53
C GLU A 490 -34.00 -9.46 -0.34
N GLN A 491 -34.21 -10.20 -1.42
CA GLN A 491 -34.33 -11.66 -1.40
C GLN A 491 -32.94 -12.33 -1.27
N GLY A 492 -31.87 -11.57 -1.47
CA GLY A 492 -30.50 -12.04 -1.33
C GLY A 492 -30.20 -13.24 -2.24
N VAL A 493 -29.55 -14.26 -1.69
CA VAL A 493 -29.20 -15.48 -2.46
C VAL A 493 -30.42 -16.32 -2.88
N GLN A 494 -31.61 -16.05 -2.31
CA GLN A 494 -32.85 -16.75 -2.63
C GLN A 494 -33.59 -16.16 -3.84
N ALA A 495 -33.03 -15.12 -4.47
CA ALA A 495 -33.65 -14.44 -5.60
C ALA A 495 -33.82 -15.36 -6.82
N VAL A 496 -35.00 -15.26 -7.45
CA VAL A 496 -35.37 -16.05 -8.64
C VAL A 496 -34.65 -15.51 -9.88
N GLY A 497 -34.01 -16.41 -10.63
CA GLY A 497 -33.26 -16.07 -11.85
C GLY A 497 -34.16 -15.82 -13.06
N THR A 498 -33.76 -14.92 -13.95
CA THR A 498 -34.48 -14.60 -15.21
C THR A 498 -34.08 -15.49 -16.39
N GLY A 499 -33.12 -16.40 -16.20
CA GLY A 499 -32.60 -17.29 -17.24
C GLY A 499 -31.33 -16.77 -17.93
N ASN A 500 -31.11 -15.45 -17.95
CA ASN A 500 -29.87 -14.87 -18.49
C ASN A 500 -28.69 -15.17 -17.55
N GLN A 501 -27.62 -15.70 -18.11
CA GLN A 501 -26.44 -16.13 -17.36
C GLN A 501 -25.14 -15.77 -18.09
N MET A 502 -24.25 -15.13 -17.35
CA MET A 502 -22.85 -14.99 -17.72
C MET A 502 -22.01 -15.97 -16.91
N THR A 503 -21.00 -16.58 -17.53
CA THR A 503 -20.00 -17.37 -16.82
C THR A 503 -18.61 -16.94 -17.24
N VAL A 504 -17.71 -16.92 -16.28
CA VAL A 504 -16.28 -16.71 -16.52
C VAL A 504 -15.53 -17.89 -15.95
N GLY A 505 -14.70 -18.52 -16.78
CA GLY A 505 -13.74 -19.53 -16.36
C GLY A 505 -12.33 -18.96 -16.40
N ALA A 506 -11.47 -19.37 -15.45
CA ALA A 506 -10.09 -18.97 -15.38
C ALA A 506 -9.17 -20.14 -15.02
N ARG A 507 -7.94 -20.11 -15.51
CA ARG A 507 -6.89 -21.08 -15.17
C ARG A 507 -5.62 -20.35 -14.78
N TYR A 508 -4.89 -20.95 -13.85
CA TYR A 508 -3.64 -20.45 -13.32
C TYR A 508 -2.52 -21.47 -13.53
N ASP A 509 -1.29 -21.00 -13.60
CA ASP A 509 -0.11 -21.87 -13.53
C ASP A 509 0.27 -22.23 -12.08
N ASP A 510 1.36 -22.97 -11.93
CA ASP A 510 1.85 -23.39 -10.61
C ASP A 510 2.38 -22.24 -9.73
N ALA A 511 2.74 -21.10 -10.35
CA ALA A 511 3.13 -19.88 -9.66
C ALA A 511 1.92 -19.03 -9.23
N GLY A 512 0.69 -19.38 -9.63
CA GLY A 512 -0.52 -18.61 -9.31
C GLY A 512 -0.79 -17.45 -10.28
N ARG A 513 -0.13 -17.44 -11.45
CA ARG A 513 -0.34 -16.45 -12.51
C ARG A 513 -1.45 -16.90 -13.45
N LEU A 514 -2.29 -15.97 -13.93
CA LEU A 514 -3.43 -16.28 -14.80
C LEU A 514 -2.93 -16.67 -16.20
N VAL A 515 -3.27 -17.86 -16.71
CA VAL A 515 -2.84 -18.32 -18.04
C VAL A 515 -3.95 -18.26 -19.09
N SER A 516 -5.21 -18.38 -18.67
CA SER A 516 -6.35 -18.26 -19.57
C SER A 516 -7.60 -17.82 -18.83
N ALA A 517 -8.48 -17.10 -19.51
CA ALA A 517 -9.83 -16.84 -19.02
C ALA A 517 -10.83 -16.72 -20.16
N THR A 518 -12.05 -17.22 -19.96
CA THR A 518 -13.10 -17.31 -21.00
C THR A 518 -14.38 -16.69 -20.47
N VAL A 519 -15.05 -15.85 -21.25
CA VAL A 519 -16.38 -15.30 -20.93
C VAL A 519 -17.42 -15.92 -21.86
N ILE A 520 -18.47 -16.46 -21.27
CA ILE A 520 -19.61 -17.05 -21.98
C ILE A 520 -20.89 -16.38 -21.49
N GLN A 521 -21.68 -15.86 -22.41
CA GLN A 521 -23.00 -15.28 -22.15
C GLN A 521 -24.05 -16.16 -22.83
N ASP A 522 -24.98 -16.72 -22.06
CA ASP A 522 -26.11 -17.51 -22.56
C ASP A 522 -25.67 -18.63 -23.54
N GLY A 523 -24.56 -19.29 -23.21
CA GLY A 523 -23.95 -20.36 -24.01
C GLY A 523 -23.05 -19.89 -25.17
N VAL A 524 -23.03 -18.59 -25.47
CA VAL A 524 -22.18 -18.00 -26.53
C VAL A 524 -20.86 -17.52 -25.92
N LYS A 525 -19.74 -18.03 -26.44
CA LYS A 525 -18.41 -17.55 -26.04
C LYS A 525 -18.16 -16.14 -26.59
N LEU A 526 -18.06 -15.16 -25.70
CA LEU A 526 -17.82 -13.77 -26.05
C LEU A 526 -16.33 -13.41 -26.05
N GLU A 527 -15.53 -14.04 -25.18
CA GLU A 527 -14.10 -13.78 -25.05
C GLU A 527 -13.33 -15.04 -24.68
N ASP A 528 -12.09 -15.14 -25.16
CA ASP A 528 -11.21 -16.29 -24.94
C ASP A 528 -9.75 -15.83 -24.81
N TRP A 529 -9.39 -15.45 -23.59
CA TRP A 529 -8.13 -14.82 -23.26
C TRP A 529 -7.03 -15.83 -22.94
N THR A 530 -5.82 -15.55 -23.43
CA THR A 530 -4.59 -16.28 -23.09
C THR A 530 -3.48 -15.31 -22.71
N TYR A 531 -2.72 -15.67 -21.68
CA TYR A 531 -1.62 -14.88 -21.13
C TYR A 531 -0.34 -15.71 -21.10
N THR A 532 0.78 -15.08 -21.45
CA THR A 532 2.12 -15.66 -21.27
C THR A 532 3.00 -14.71 -20.49
N TYR A 533 4.02 -15.28 -19.85
CA TYR A 533 4.93 -14.58 -18.96
C TYR A 533 6.37 -14.70 -19.45
N ASP A 534 7.16 -13.66 -19.20
CA ASP A 534 8.61 -13.70 -19.44
C ASP A 534 9.34 -14.43 -18.30
N ALA A 535 10.65 -14.60 -18.44
CA ALA A 535 11.49 -15.28 -17.44
C ALA A 535 11.57 -14.56 -16.08
N LYS A 536 11.06 -13.32 -15.98
CA LYS A 536 10.96 -12.54 -14.73
C LYS A 536 9.55 -12.63 -14.13
N GLY A 537 8.62 -13.32 -14.78
CA GLY A 537 7.23 -13.45 -14.36
C GLY A 537 6.34 -12.27 -14.74
N ASN A 538 6.82 -11.34 -15.58
CA ASN A 538 6.02 -10.23 -16.08
C ASN A 538 5.21 -10.67 -17.29
N ILE A 539 4.08 -10.01 -17.53
CA ILE A 539 3.23 -10.32 -18.70
C ILE A 539 4.04 -10.04 -19.98
N ALA A 540 4.12 -11.04 -20.84
CA ALA A 540 4.83 -10.98 -22.11
C ALA A 540 3.87 -10.93 -23.31
N THR A 541 2.77 -11.66 -23.26
CA THR A 541 1.74 -11.62 -24.31
C THR A 541 0.36 -11.77 -23.70
N THR A 542 -0.58 -10.97 -24.18
CA THR A 542 -2.02 -11.13 -23.93
C THR A 542 -2.73 -11.22 -25.27
N LYS A 543 -3.69 -12.15 -25.38
CA LYS A 543 -4.47 -12.36 -26.59
C LYS A 543 -5.90 -12.71 -26.25
N ASP A 544 -6.86 -12.20 -27.02
CA ASP A 544 -8.24 -12.69 -27.06
C ASP A 544 -8.52 -13.36 -28.41
N ALA A 545 -8.81 -14.66 -28.40
CA ALA A 545 -9.03 -15.43 -29.61
C ALA A 545 -10.38 -15.12 -30.29
N VAL A 546 -11.36 -14.54 -29.57
CA VAL A 546 -12.67 -14.20 -30.17
C VAL A 546 -12.57 -12.93 -31.00
N SER A 547 -12.02 -11.85 -30.44
CA SER A 547 -11.82 -10.60 -31.19
C SER A 547 -10.61 -10.65 -32.15
N GLY A 548 -9.67 -11.55 -31.91
CA GLY A 548 -8.36 -11.57 -32.56
C GLY A 548 -7.40 -10.52 -32.01
N TRP A 549 -7.70 -9.92 -30.86
CA TRP A 549 -6.85 -8.94 -30.20
C TRP A 549 -5.56 -9.56 -29.69
N THR A 550 -4.41 -8.90 -29.89
CA THR A 550 -3.13 -9.30 -29.30
C THR A 550 -2.32 -8.08 -28.87
N MET A 551 -1.57 -8.24 -27.78
CA MET A 551 -0.52 -7.30 -27.40
C MET A 551 0.65 -8.03 -26.75
N ARG A 552 1.86 -7.58 -27.05
CA ARG A 552 3.12 -8.27 -26.72
C ARG A 552 4.16 -7.28 -26.24
N THR A 553 4.70 -7.49 -25.06
CA THR A 553 5.92 -6.79 -24.62
C THR A 553 7.11 -7.48 -25.28
N LEU A 554 7.80 -6.75 -26.15
CA LEU A 554 8.92 -7.29 -26.94
C LEU A 554 10.24 -7.17 -26.19
N GLU A 555 10.43 -6.04 -25.49
CA GLU A 555 11.68 -5.74 -24.79
C GLU A 555 11.42 -5.00 -23.47
N ARG A 556 12.30 -5.25 -22.50
CA ARG A 556 12.38 -4.54 -21.22
C ARG A 556 13.83 -4.16 -20.93
N ASN A 557 14.03 -3.07 -20.20
CA ASN A 557 15.35 -2.71 -19.67
C ASN A 557 15.70 -3.52 -18.41
N ALA A 558 16.89 -3.30 -17.82
CA ALA A 558 17.33 -4.06 -16.64
C ALA A 558 16.54 -3.75 -15.34
N ALA A 559 15.81 -2.64 -15.31
CA ALA A 559 14.83 -2.34 -14.26
C ALA A 559 13.44 -2.93 -14.58
N ASN A 560 13.34 -3.83 -15.57
CA ASN A 560 12.14 -4.48 -16.09
C ASN A 560 11.07 -3.54 -16.67
N ARG A 561 11.41 -2.29 -17.00
CA ARG A 561 10.47 -1.37 -17.66
C ARG A 561 10.37 -1.70 -19.15
N ALA A 562 9.15 -1.80 -19.68
CA ALA A 562 8.92 -2.08 -21.10
C ALA A 562 9.50 -0.98 -21.99
N THR A 563 10.35 -1.35 -22.94
CA THR A 563 10.97 -0.43 -23.92
C THR A 563 10.39 -0.62 -25.32
N GLN A 564 9.80 -1.78 -25.61
CA GLN A 564 9.07 -2.03 -26.85
C GLN A 564 7.85 -2.89 -26.60
N ILE A 565 6.70 -2.46 -27.13
CA ILE A 565 5.44 -3.18 -27.04
C ILE A 565 4.75 -3.16 -28.40
N ALA A 566 4.27 -4.31 -28.88
CA ALA A 566 3.54 -4.43 -30.14
C ALA A 566 2.10 -4.87 -29.90
N GLY A 567 1.16 -4.13 -30.49
CA GLY A 567 -0.25 -4.50 -30.58
C GLY A 567 -0.60 -5.02 -31.98
N ASN A 568 -1.90 -5.22 -32.24
CA ASN A 568 -2.40 -5.60 -33.56
C ASN A 568 -2.17 -4.52 -34.62
N SER A 569 -2.37 -3.25 -34.24
CA SER A 569 -2.33 -2.13 -35.17
C SER A 569 -0.96 -1.48 -35.32
N GLY A 570 -0.02 -1.71 -34.39
CA GLY A 570 1.28 -1.05 -34.42
C GLY A 570 2.20 -1.41 -33.25
N GLN A 571 3.29 -0.65 -33.13
CA GLN A 571 4.35 -0.88 -32.14
C GLN A 571 4.74 0.43 -31.45
N ALA A 572 4.81 0.40 -30.12
CA ALA A 572 5.39 1.46 -29.31
C ALA A 572 6.86 1.19 -28.97
N SER A 573 7.65 2.26 -29.00
CA SER A 573 8.99 2.35 -28.42
C SER A 573 8.97 3.38 -27.29
N ILE A 574 9.50 3.00 -26.13
CA ILE A 574 9.46 3.80 -24.91
C ILE A 574 10.88 3.98 -24.38
N ALA A 575 11.27 5.22 -24.12
CA ALA A 575 12.48 5.55 -23.40
C ALA A 575 12.14 6.16 -22.05
N TYR A 576 12.95 5.86 -21.05
CA TYR A 576 12.82 6.40 -19.72
C TYR A 576 13.94 7.38 -19.42
N ASP A 577 13.64 8.37 -18.60
CA ASP A 577 14.65 9.16 -17.94
C ASP A 577 15.30 8.35 -16.81
N GLU A 578 16.27 8.98 -16.18
CA GLU A 578 17.15 8.37 -15.20
C GLU A 578 16.44 8.16 -13.85
N ARG A 579 15.24 8.73 -13.68
CA ARG A 579 14.30 8.47 -12.58
C ARG A 579 13.27 7.39 -12.91
N GLY A 580 13.34 6.82 -14.11
CA GLY A 580 12.40 5.80 -14.56
C GLY A 580 11.06 6.32 -15.04
N ARG A 581 10.94 7.62 -15.31
CA ARG A 581 9.74 8.24 -15.89
C ARG A 581 9.85 8.23 -17.40
N VAL A 582 8.72 8.26 -18.12
CA VAL A 582 8.72 8.20 -19.59
C VAL A 582 9.33 9.48 -20.17
N LYS A 583 10.50 9.37 -20.80
CA LYS A 583 11.16 10.49 -21.46
C LYS A 583 10.68 10.67 -22.90
N SER A 584 10.46 9.57 -23.59
CA SER A 584 9.88 9.60 -24.94
C SER A 584 9.00 8.39 -25.19
N PHE A 585 7.97 8.62 -26.01
CA PHE A 585 7.04 7.61 -26.49
C PHE A 585 6.88 7.77 -27.99
N GLN A 586 7.14 6.71 -28.73
CA GLN A 586 6.93 6.69 -30.17
C GLN A 586 6.03 5.52 -30.52
N TYR A 587 4.93 5.77 -31.22
CA TYR A 587 4.03 4.72 -31.69
C TYR A 587 4.02 4.69 -33.22
N ASN A 588 4.39 3.54 -33.79
CA ASN A 588 4.42 3.29 -35.22
C ASN A 588 3.26 2.38 -35.62
N GLU A 589 2.30 2.95 -36.35
CA GLU A 589 1.14 2.27 -36.90
C GLU A 589 1.32 2.05 -38.41
N PRO A 590 1.70 0.84 -38.88
CA PRO A 590 1.83 0.59 -40.31
C PRO A 590 0.48 0.69 -41.05
N ALA A 591 0.55 0.99 -42.35
CA ALA A 591 -0.62 1.00 -43.20
C ALA A 591 -1.33 -0.35 -43.20
N SER A 592 -2.62 -0.35 -42.84
CA SER A 592 -3.45 -1.55 -42.77
C SER A 592 -4.87 -1.24 -43.22
N SER A 593 -5.69 -2.27 -43.44
CA SER A 593 -7.12 -2.05 -43.70
C SER A 593 -7.85 -1.45 -42.49
N ILE A 594 -7.30 -1.58 -41.28
CA ILE A 594 -7.94 -1.14 -40.02
C ILE A 594 -7.83 0.38 -39.84
N ASN A 595 -6.75 0.99 -40.30
CA ASN A 595 -6.51 2.44 -40.23
C ASN A 595 -6.72 3.15 -41.58
N GLY A 596 -7.53 2.57 -42.47
CA GLY A 596 -7.85 3.16 -43.77
C GLY A 596 -6.69 3.20 -44.76
N GLY A 597 -5.64 2.39 -44.55
CA GLY A 597 -4.47 2.30 -45.42
C GLY A 597 -3.41 3.37 -45.15
N LEU A 598 -3.46 4.03 -43.99
CA LEU A 598 -2.51 5.07 -43.61
C LEU A 598 -1.43 4.52 -42.70
N SER A 599 -0.16 4.82 -42.99
CA SER A 599 0.93 4.63 -42.03
C SER A 599 1.04 5.89 -41.16
N ARG A 600 1.14 5.74 -39.85
CA ARG A 600 1.22 6.88 -38.92
C ARG A 600 2.25 6.63 -37.84
N VAL A 601 3.05 7.64 -37.56
CA VAL A 601 4.02 7.61 -36.47
C VAL A 601 3.75 8.78 -35.55
N LEU A 602 3.34 8.50 -34.31
CA LEU A 602 3.30 9.47 -33.23
C LEU A 602 4.67 9.49 -32.54
N ALA A 603 5.17 10.68 -32.22
CA ALA A 603 6.33 10.86 -31.34
C ALA A 603 6.00 11.92 -30.29
N VAL A 604 6.24 11.57 -29.03
CA VAL A 604 6.01 12.42 -27.85
C VAL A 604 7.29 12.47 -27.04
N ASP A 605 7.74 13.67 -26.72
CA ASP A 605 8.86 13.92 -25.83
C ASP A 605 8.35 14.61 -24.57
N TYR A 606 8.71 14.10 -23.41
CA TYR A 606 8.31 14.62 -22.10
C TYR A 606 9.49 15.30 -21.43
N ARG A 607 9.20 16.39 -20.73
CA ARG A 607 10.12 17.04 -19.79
C ARG A 607 9.41 17.17 -18.47
N TYR A 608 10.17 16.97 -17.41
CA TYR A 608 9.62 16.99 -16.07
C TYR A 608 10.09 18.20 -15.30
N GLY A 609 9.21 18.73 -14.47
CA GLY A 609 9.53 19.71 -13.46
C GLY A 609 10.31 19.06 -12.33
N ALA A 610 10.87 19.93 -11.50
CA ALA A 610 11.54 19.53 -10.27
C ALA A 610 10.61 18.66 -9.40
N ASN A 611 9.35 19.07 -9.24
CA ASN A 611 8.31 18.35 -8.49
C ASN A 611 7.95 16.92 -8.99
N GLY A 612 8.61 16.39 -10.02
CA GLY A 612 8.36 15.05 -10.52
C GLY A 612 7.33 14.98 -11.65
N MET A 613 6.46 15.98 -11.75
CA MET A 613 5.37 16.06 -12.73
C MET A 613 5.86 16.52 -14.10
N VAL A 614 5.12 16.23 -15.16
CA VAL A 614 5.45 16.73 -16.51
C VAL A 614 5.36 18.26 -16.51
N SER A 615 6.47 18.95 -16.78
CA SER A 615 6.53 20.41 -16.89
C SER A 615 6.20 20.89 -18.30
N SER A 616 6.55 20.10 -19.30
CA SER A 616 6.24 20.36 -20.71
C SER A 616 6.34 19.08 -21.52
N HIS A 617 5.68 19.06 -22.66
CA HIS A 617 5.79 17.97 -23.62
C HIS A 617 5.75 18.54 -25.04
N SER A 618 6.20 17.75 -26.01
CA SER A 618 6.00 18.04 -27.43
C SER A 618 5.54 16.79 -28.15
N ALA A 619 4.45 16.88 -28.90
CA ALA A 619 3.91 15.78 -29.68
C ALA A 619 3.82 16.13 -31.15
N LYS A 620 4.14 15.16 -32.01
CA LYS A 620 4.13 15.29 -33.46
C LYS A 620 3.75 13.98 -34.13
N VAL A 621 3.11 14.07 -35.29
CA VAL A 621 2.70 12.92 -36.09
C VAL A 621 3.29 13.02 -37.50
N SER A 622 3.77 11.90 -38.04
CA SER A 622 4.08 11.74 -39.47
C SER A 622 3.07 10.76 -40.07
N THR A 623 2.46 11.13 -41.19
CA THR A 623 1.52 10.27 -41.93
C THR A 623 2.11 9.90 -43.28
N ASN A 624 2.12 8.61 -43.64
CA ASN A 624 2.66 8.06 -44.88
C ASN A 624 4.10 8.51 -45.18
N GLY A 625 4.92 8.69 -44.14
CA GLY A 625 6.30 9.17 -44.28
C GLY A 625 6.42 10.66 -44.65
N ALA A 626 5.33 11.43 -44.56
CA ALA A 626 5.37 12.88 -44.75
C ALA A 626 6.12 13.58 -43.61
N TRP A 627 6.39 14.88 -43.82
CA TRP A 627 6.99 15.74 -42.81
C TRP A 627 6.19 15.72 -41.50
N TRP A 628 6.92 15.77 -40.37
CA TRP A 628 6.35 15.79 -39.04
C TRP A 628 5.46 17.02 -38.82
N GLN A 629 4.23 16.79 -38.39
CA GLN A 629 3.29 17.85 -38.03
C GLN A 629 3.11 17.86 -36.50
N PRO A 630 3.27 19.00 -35.82
CA PRO A 630 2.95 19.11 -34.40
C PRO A 630 1.45 18.89 -34.18
N ILE A 631 1.10 18.23 -33.09
CA ILE A 631 -0.29 18.02 -32.67
C ILE A 631 -0.55 18.70 -31.32
N ASN A 632 -1.82 18.96 -31.00
CA ASN A 632 -2.21 19.58 -29.73
C ASN A 632 -2.52 18.54 -28.65
N ASP A 633 -2.69 18.98 -27.41
CA ASP A 633 -2.96 18.14 -26.24
C ASP A 633 -4.25 17.33 -26.35
N ALA A 634 -5.27 17.85 -27.06
CA ALA A 634 -6.53 17.15 -27.25
C ALA A 634 -6.35 15.92 -28.16
N GLU A 635 -5.65 16.09 -29.29
CA GLU A 635 -5.33 14.98 -30.19
C GLU A 635 -4.37 13.99 -29.52
N LEU A 636 -3.33 14.48 -28.84
CA LEU A 636 -2.40 13.65 -28.07
C LEU A 636 -3.15 12.83 -27.00
N GLY A 637 -4.10 13.46 -26.31
CA GLY A 637 -4.93 12.79 -25.31
C GLY A 637 -5.68 11.59 -25.90
N VAL A 638 -6.24 11.73 -27.11
CA VAL A 638 -6.92 10.62 -27.80
C VAL A 638 -5.95 9.49 -28.15
N TRP A 639 -4.78 9.82 -28.70
CA TRP A 639 -3.74 8.83 -29.00
C TRP A 639 -3.33 8.01 -27.76
N LEU A 640 -2.95 8.70 -26.68
CA LEU A 640 -2.49 8.06 -25.45
C LEU A 640 -3.61 7.27 -24.78
N THR A 641 -4.83 7.80 -24.80
CA THR A 641 -6.00 7.08 -24.28
C THR A 641 -6.29 5.82 -25.09
N ASN A 642 -6.23 5.89 -26.42
CA ASN A 642 -6.40 4.70 -27.26
C ASN A 642 -5.32 3.66 -26.98
N TRP A 643 -4.08 4.09 -26.76
CA TRP A 643 -2.99 3.21 -26.36
C TRP A 643 -3.27 2.53 -25.01
N GLU A 644 -3.60 3.32 -23.98
CA GLU A 644 -3.84 2.84 -22.61
C GLU A 644 -5.05 1.89 -22.51
N LEU A 645 -6.03 2.06 -23.39
CA LEU A 645 -7.18 1.16 -23.52
C LEU A 645 -6.92 -0.06 -24.43
N GLY A 646 -5.77 -0.09 -25.11
CA GLY A 646 -5.43 -1.12 -26.09
C GLY A 646 -6.35 -1.12 -27.32
N ASN A 647 -6.87 0.04 -27.74
CA ASN A 647 -7.73 0.17 -28.92
C ASN A 647 -6.96 -0.13 -30.22
N ASP A 648 -7.65 -0.66 -31.23
CA ASP A 648 -7.10 -0.88 -32.57
C ASP A 648 -8.06 -0.32 -33.63
N PRO A 649 -7.64 0.69 -34.44
CA PRO A 649 -6.32 1.32 -34.42
C PRO A 649 -6.12 2.21 -33.18
N VAL A 650 -4.86 2.49 -32.84
CA VAL A 650 -4.53 3.46 -31.77
C VAL A 650 -4.66 4.88 -32.31
N ALA A 651 -4.34 5.07 -33.59
CA ALA A 651 -4.44 6.35 -34.26
C ALA A 651 -5.88 6.90 -34.26
N PRO A 652 -6.08 8.19 -33.96
CA PRO A 652 -7.37 8.85 -34.08
C PRO A 652 -7.86 8.86 -35.54
N SER A 653 -9.16 9.11 -35.70
CA SER A 653 -9.77 9.29 -37.02
C SER A 653 -9.03 10.40 -37.82
N PRO A 654 -8.80 10.23 -39.13
CA PRO A 654 -8.14 11.24 -39.98
C PRO A 654 -8.76 12.65 -39.94
N MET A 655 -10.01 12.78 -39.48
CA MET A 655 -10.76 14.05 -39.44
C MET A 655 -10.60 14.84 -38.14
N LEU A 656 -9.86 14.33 -37.15
CA LEU A 656 -9.66 15.03 -35.86
C LEU A 656 -8.61 16.16 -35.92
N THR A 657 -7.98 16.40 -37.07
CA THR A 657 -7.10 17.55 -37.29
C THR A 657 -7.91 18.86 -37.20
N GLY A 658 -7.91 19.53 -36.05
CA GLY A 658 -8.45 20.90 -35.94
C GLY A 658 -9.30 21.25 -34.71
N ILE A 659 -9.43 20.39 -33.70
CA ILE A 659 -10.18 20.76 -32.49
C ILE A 659 -9.36 21.77 -31.68
N LYS A 660 -9.86 23.02 -31.60
CA LYS A 660 -9.32 24.09 -30.75
C LYS A 660 -9.72 23.85 -29.29
N ALA A 661 -8.77 24.04 -28.39
CA ALA A 661 -8.89 23.74 -26.96
C ALA A 661 -9.99 24.53 -26.24
N ASP A 662 -10.56 23.90 -25.20
CA ASP A 662 -10.89 24.61 -23.97
C ASP A 662 -9.70 24.48 -23.01
N ALA A 663 -9.29 25.60 -22.44
CA ALA A 663 -8.07 25.76 -21.66
C ALA A 663 -8.16 25.02 -20.32
N GLY A 664 -7.39 23.94 -20.19
CA GLY A 664 -7.00 23.34 -18.93
C GLY A 664 -5.79 22.46 -19.18
N THR A 665 -4.61 22.89 -18.74
CA THR A 665 -3.34 22.16 -18.85
C THR A 665 -3.46 20.78 -18.20
N PHE A 666 -3.81 19.78 -19.01
CA PHE A 666 -3.78 18.38 -18.64
C PHE A 666 -2.67 17.72 -19.45
N VAL A 667 -1.56 17.40 -18.78
CA VAL A 667 -0.55 16.52 -19.35
C VAL A 667 -0.79 15.13 -18.75
N PRO A 668 -1.30 14.15 -19.52
CA PRO A 668 -1.51 12.82 -18.99
C PRO A 668 -0.17 12.17 -18.64
N ASP A 669 -0.06 11.68 -17.40
CA ASP A 669 0.94 10.67 -17.06
C ASP A 669 0.60 9.39 -17.85
N MET A 670 1.51 8.94 -18.71
CA MET A 670 1.27 7.80 -19.59
C MET A 670 1.50 6.48 -18.84
N CYS A 671 0.49 5.61 -18.82
CA CYS A 671 0.65 4.26 -18.31
C CYS A 671 1.06 3.28 -19.42
N VAL A 672 2.35 2.96 -19.47
CA VAL A 672 2.97 2.13 -20.53
C VAL A 672 2.32 0.75 -20.66
N GLU A 673 1.99 0.09 -19.53
CA GLU A 673 1.51 -1.30 -19.51
C GLU A 673 0.04 -1.46 -19.07
N CYS A 674 -0.70 -0.36 -18.93
CA CYS A 674 -2.10 -0.40 -18.49
C CYS A 674 -3.05 -1.06 -19.49
N TYR A 675 -2.67 -1.17 -20.76
CA TYR A 675 -3.49 -1.78 -21.83
C TYR A 675 -3.97 -3.20 -21.49
N VAL A 676 -3.20 -3.97 -20.72
CA VAL A 676 -3.58 -5.33 -20.30
C VAL A 676 -4.72 -5.28 -19.28
N ALA A 677 -4.64 -4.34 -18.33
CA ALA A 677 -5.65 -4.18 -17.29
C ALA A 677 -6.97 -3.62 -17.85
N TRP A 678 -6.91 -2.73 -18.85
CA TRP A 678 -8.09 -2.04 -19.38
C TRP A 678 -8.87 -2.83 -20.43
N LYS A 679 -8.23 -3.69 -21.22
CA LYS A 679 -8.96 -4.44 -22.25
C LYS A 679 -9.54 -5.76 -21.76
N ALA A 680 -8.85 -6.42 -20.83
CA ALA A 680 -9.28 -7.71 -20.26
C ALA A 680 -10.08 -7.55 -18.96
N LYS A 681 -10.96 -6.53 -18.85
CA LYS A 681 -11.75 -6.10 -17.65
C LYS A 681 -12.64 -7.19 -17.00
N PHE A 682 -12.11 -8.34 -16.60
CA PHE A 682 -12.86 -9.38 -15.89
C PHE A 682 -13.40 -8.87 -14.55
N THR A 683 -12.63 -8.01 -13.86
CA THR A 683 -13.07 -7.31 -12.65
C THR A 683 -14.17 -6.29 -12.90
N GLY A 684 -14.12 -5.56 -14.02
CA GLY A 684 -15.19 -4.64 -14.42
C GLY A 684 -16.49 -5.37 -14.76
N LYS A 685 -16.37 -6.59 -15.29
CA LYS A 685 -17.49 -7.50 -15.53
C LYS A 685 -17.98 -8.23 -14.28
N LEU A 686 -17.20 -8.21 -13.20
CA LEU A 686 -17.56 -8.91 -11.96
C LEU A 686 -18.64 -8.15 -11.21
N PHE A 687 -18.61 -6.82 -11.17
CA PHE A 687 -19.57 -5.99 -10.43
C PHE A 687 -19.90 -4.64 -11.09
N GLY A 688 -19.21 -4.26 -12.17
CA GLY A 688 -19.45 -2.98 -12.88
C GLY A 688 -19.44 -1.77 -11.95
N SER A 689 -20.37 -0.84 -12.20
CA SER A 689 -20.69 0.29 -11.29
C SER A 689 -21.82 -0.04 -10.31
N GLU A 690 -22.37 -1.26 -10.33
CA GLU A 690 -23.60 -1.64 -9.63
C GLU A 690 -23.54 -1.27 -8.16
N LEU A 691 -22.38 -1.51 -7.55
CA LEU A 691 -22.19 -1.29 -6.14
C LEU A 691 -22.01 0.20 -5.81
N SER A 692 -21.27 0.97 -6.63
CA SER A 692 -21.20 2.44 -6.52
C SER A 692 -22.55 3.10 -6.56
N ASP A 693 -23.39 2.67 -7.49
CA ASP A 693 -24.67 3.33 -7.75
C ASP A 693 -25.69 3.07 -6.64
N THR A 694 -25.43 2.06 -5.80
CA THR A 694 -26.28 1.69 -4.68
C THR A 694 -25.96 2.42 -3.38
N LEU A 695 -24.95 3.30 -3.36
CA LEU A 695 -24.39 3.88 -2.14
C LEU A 695 -24.51 5.41 -2.14
N PRO A 696 -24.50 6.04 -0.94
CA PRO A 696 -24.54 7.49 -0.84
C PRO A 696 -23.31 8.12 -1.51
N LYS A 697 -23.55 9.01 -2.49
CA LYS A 697 -22.50 9.70 -3.27
C LYS A 697 -22.13 11.05 -2.64
N TRP A 698 -21.58 11.05 -1.43
CA TRP A 698 -21.09 12.29 -0.81
C TRP A 698 -19.62 12.50 -1.15
N GLY A 699 -19.23 13.73 -1.46
CA GLY A 699 -17.88 14.14 -1.90
C GLY A 699 -16.81 13.90 -0.84
N GLU A 700 -16.49 12.64 -0.60
CA GLU A 700 -15.47 12.22 0.33
C GLU A 700 -14.12 12.68 -0.18
N THR A 701 -13.42 13.39 0.69
CA THR A 701 -11.97 13.31 0.71
C THR A 701 -11.61 11.83 0.91
N THR A 702 -10.57 11.33 0.23
CA THR A 702 -9.95 9.98 0.36
C THR A 702 -9.81 9.49 1.82
N GLU A 703 -9.88 10.44 2.76
CA GLU A 703 -9.83 10.40 4.22
C GLU A 703 -10.65 9.32 4.93
N LEU A 704 -11.70 8.79 4.32
CA LEU A 704 -12.70 7.96 4.99
C LEU A 704 -12.85 6.53 4.48
N MET A 705 -12.18 6.22 3.37
CA MET A 705 -12.45 4.99 2.63
C MET A 705 -11.68 3.79 3.20
N LEU A 706 -10.44 3.96 3.71
CA LEU A 706 -9.56 2.84 4.10
C LEU A 706 -10.08 1.99 5.30
N SER A 707 -10.78 2.61 6.25
CA SER A 707 -11.45 1.92 7.38
C SER A 707 -12.57 1.01 6.87
N ASP A 708 -13.38 1.53 5.95
CA ASP A 708 -14.58 0.87 5.43
C ASP A 708 -14.21 -0.17 4.33
N GLN A 709 -13.06 0.04 3.67
CA GLN A 709 -12.50 -0.78 2.58
C GLN A 709 -11.70 -2.01 3.04
N SER A 710 -11.25 -2.07 4.30
CA SER A 710 -10.38 -3.15 4.77
C SER A 710 -11.13 -4.42 5.19
N GLN A 711 -12.47 -4.40 5.12
CA GLN A 711 -13.30 -5.32 5.90
C GLN A 711 -14.10 -6.34 5.08
N VAL A 712 -14.29 -6.14 3.77
CA VAL A 712 -14.97 -7.09 2.87
C VAL A 712 -13.98 -7.75 1.91
N PRO A 713 -13.93 -9.09 1.86
CA PRO A 713 -13.05 -9.77 0.94
C PRO A 713 -13.66 -9.95 -0.44
N TYR A 714 -12.82 -9.85 -1.47
CA TYR A 714 -13.27 -10.12 -2.83
C TYR A 714 -12.33 -11.00 -3.66
N PRO A 715 -12.91 -11.93 -4.44
CA PRO A 715 -12.20 -12.67 -5.47
C PRO A 715 -11.82 -11.74 -6.63
N VAL A 716 -10.55 -11.71 -7.01
CA VAL A 716 -10.05 -10.97 -8.20
C VAL A 716 -9.58 -11.97 -9.26
N LEU A 717 -10.05 -11.77 -10.49
CA LEU A 717 -9.77 -12.57 -11.68
C LEU A 717 -8.76 -11.92 -12.65
N VAL A 718 -7.92 -11.01 -12.15
CA VAL A 718 -6.99 -10.23 -13.00
C VAL A 718 -5.55 -10.63 -12.72
N PRO A 719 -4.68 -10.66 -13.75
CA PRO A 719 -3.23 -10.65 -13.54
C PRO A 719 -2.83 -9.27 -12.98
N ASP A 720 -2.65 -9.25 -11.66
CA ASP A 720 -2.28 -8.16 -10.75
C ASP A 720 -1.21 -7.20 -11.32
N LEU A 721 -1.56 -5.94 -11.64
CA LEU A 721 -0.66 -5.01 -12.35
C LEU A 721 -0.17 -3.79 -11.56
N THR A 722 -0.62 -3.55 -10.32
CA THR A 722 -0.11 -2.50 -9.42
C THR A 722 -0.73 -2.65 -8.02
N SER A 723 -0.19 -1.97 -7.01
CA SER A 723 -0.86 -1.82 -5.71
C SER A 723 -2.26 -1.19 -5.80
N SER A 724 -2.58 -0.48 -6.89
CA SER A 724 -3.92 0.03 -7.21
C SER A 724 -4.85 -1.05 -7.80
N ALA A 725 -4.33 -2.20 -8.25
CA ALA A 725 -5.10 -3.37 -8.70
C ALA A 725 -5.48 -4.35 -7.56
N LYS A 726 -5.02 -4.08 -6.32
CA LYS A 726 -5.33 -4.85 -5.11
C LYS A 726 -6.80 -4.76 -4.75
N ARG A 727 -7.66 -5.58 -5.36
CA ARG A 727 -9.09 -5.71 -4.96
C ARG A 727 -9.86 -4.38 -4.91
N THR A 728 -9.32 -3.31 -5.51
CA THR A 728 -9.87 -1.97 -5.46
C THR A 728 -11.07 -1.82 -6.37
N MET A 729 -11.25 -2.66 -7.39
CA MET A 729 -12.34 -2.43 -8.37
C MET A 729 -13.74 -2.53 -7.79
N LEU A 730 -13.90 -3.29 -6.72
CA LEU A 730 -15.18 -3.37 -6.04
C LEU A 730 -15.37 -2.23 -5.04
N TYR A 731 -14.27 -1.71 -4.50
CA TYR A 731 -14.23 -0.58 -3.57
C TYR A 731 -14.19 0.79 -4.23
N SER A 732 -13.67 0.92 -5.46
CA SER A 732 -13.75 2.13 -6.28
C SER A 732 -15.16 2.35 -6.79
N ALA A 733 -15.87 1.25 -7.05
CA ALA A 733 -17.32 1.25 -7.17
C ALA A 733 -17.93 1.58 -5.80
N PHE A 734 -17.75 0.79 -4.73
CA PHE A 734 -18.41 1.08 -3.44
C PHE A 734 -18.14 2.50 -2.86
N PHE A 735 -16.99 3.11 -3.12
CA PHE A 735 -16.55 4.33 -2.43
C PHE A 735 -15.92 5.40 -3.34
N GLY A 736 -16.19 5.40 -4.65
CA GLY A 736 -15.91 6.56 -5.51
C GLY A 736 -14.46 7.04 -5.52
N ALA A 737 -13.51 6.19 -5.92
CA ALA A 737 -12.16 6.66 -6.24
C ALA A 737 -12.11 7.04 -7.73
N ALA A 738 -12.17 8.34 -8.02
CA ALA A 738 -11.79 8.87 -9.31
C ALA A 738 -10.32 8.53 -9.59
N SER A 739 -10.06 8.00 -10.78
CA SER A 739 -8.76 7.61 -11.28
C SER A 739 -7.70 8.73 -11.19
N ARG A 740 -6.45 8.36 -10.88
CA ARG A 740 -5.17 8.78 -11.52
C ARG A 740 -3.99 8.50 -10.58
N ASP A 741 -3.14 7.54 -10.93
CA ASP A 741 -1.95 7.17 -10.15
C ASP A 741 -0.82 8.21 -10.27
N GLY A 742 -0.09 8.40 -9.16
CA GLY A 742 1.13 9.19 -9.06
C GLY A 742 1.32 9.81 -7.67
N ASP A 743 1.70 9.00 -6.69
CA ASP A 743 1.86 9.31 -5.25
C ASP A 743 0.60 9.75 -4.51
N MET A 744 0.29 9.04 -3.42
CA MET A 744 -0.54 9.45 -2.29
C MET A 744 -1.31 10.76 -2.50
N VAL A 745 -2.49 10.67 -3.14
CA VAL A 745 -3.67 11.56 -3.11
C VAL A 745 -4.38 11.48 -4.47
N LYS A 746 -5.68 11.13 -4.47
CA LYS A 746 -6.67 12.04 -5.08
C LYS A 746 -8.09 11.84 -4.55
N CYS A 747 -8.38 12.68 -3.56
CA CYS A 747 -9.67 13.34 -3.38
C CYS A 747 -9.98 14.10 -4.69
N GLY A 748 -11.24 14.08 -5.11
CA GLY A 748 -11.63 14.37 -6.49
C GLY A 748 -11.53 15.81 -7.00
N SER A 749 -11.53 15.91 -8.33
CA SER A 749 -12.38 16.82 -9.12
C SER A 749 -12.34 16.38 -10.59
N GLY A 750 -13.46 15.88 -11.14
CA GLY A 750 -13.61 15.56 -12.56
C GLY A 750 -14.46 14.32 -12.88
N GLY A 751 -15.70 14.27 -12.39
CA GLY A 751 -16.69 13.28 -12.84
C GLY A 751 -17.26 13.68 -14.21
N ASP A 752 -17.48 12.67 -15.09
CA ASP A 752 -18.42 12.61 -16.23
C ASP A 752 -17.86 11.87 -17.48
N LYS A 753 -16.54 11.63 -17.57
CA LYS A 753 -15.94 10.98 -18.76
C LYS A 753 -15.98 9.44 -18.75
N GLU A 754 -15.85 8.82 -17.57
CA GLU A 754 -15.75 7.35 -17.43
C GLU A 754 -17.07 6.60 -17.69
N TRP A 755 -18.21 7.17 -17.27
CA TRP A 755 -19.54 6.58 -17.52
C TRP A 755 -19.90 6.60 -19.01
N ARG A 756 -19.65 7.75 -19.66
CA ARG A 756 -19.84 7.92 -21.10
C ARG A 756 -19.00 6.92 -21.89
N GLU A 757 -17.76 6.66 -21.48
CA GLU A 757 -16.88 5.69 -22.13
C GLU A 757 -17.41 4.25 -22.10
N GLY A 758 -17.98 3.79 -20.98
CA GLY A 758 -18.55 2.44 -20.87
C GLY A 758 -19.75 2.21 -21.80
N ASP A 759 -20.63 3.21 -21.90
CA ASP A 759 -21.79 3.19 -22.80
C ASP A 759 -21.35 3.26 -24.27
N CYS A 760 -20.41 4.15 -24.58
CA CYS A 760 -19.82 4.25 -25.91
C CYS A 760 -19.11 2.96 -26.32
N PHE A 761 -18.40 2.30 -25.40
CA PHE A 761 -17.70 1.05 -25.68
C PHE A 761 -18.68 -0.11 -25.87
N SER A 762 -19.77 -0.16 -25.09
CA SER A 762 -20.83 -1.16 -25.29
C SER A 762 -21.49 -1.02 -26.66
N LYS A 763 -21.75 0.23 -27.09
CA LYS A 763 -22.21 0.54 -28.45
C LYS A 763 -21.17 0.12 -29.50
N TYR A 764 -19.90 0.44 -29.29
CA TYR A 764 -18.81 0.01 -30.17
C TYR A 764 -18.73 -1.51 -30.31
N GLN A 765 -18.85 -2.26 -29.22
CA GLN A 765 -18.84 -3.73 -29.25
C GLN A 765 -20.02 -4.28 -30.05
N TYR A 766 -21.20 -3.70 -29.87
CA TYR A 766 -22.38 -4.05 -30.65
C TYR A 766 -22.19 -3.76 -32.15
N ASP A 767 -21.67 -2.58 -32.48
CA ASP A 767 -21.39 -2.18 -33.87
C ASP A 767 -20.30 -3.09 -34.49
N MET A 768 -19.28 -3.48 -33.71
CA MET A 768 -18.25 -4.45 -34.10
C MET A 768 -18.82 -5.86 -34.34
N GLN A 769 -19.78 -6.31 -33.52
CA GLN A 769 -20.50 -7.57 -33.73
C GLN A 769 -21.31 -7.53 -35.03
N ILE A 770 -22.01 -6.43 -35.31
CA ILE A 770 -22.72 -6.21 -36.58
C ILE A 770 -21.75 -6.25 -37.76
N CYS A 771 -20.61 -5.55 -37.67
CA CYS A 771 -19.61 -5.56 -38.73
C CYS A 771 -19.02 -6.97 -38.95
N ASN A 772 -18.91 -7.78 -37.90
CA ASN A 772 -18.45 -9.15 -37.98
C ASN A 772 -19.49 -10.10 -38.57
N SER A 773 -20.79 -9.91 -38.27
CA SER A 773 -21.88 -10.75 -38.77
C SER A 773 -22.28 -10.44 -40.21
N LEU A 774 -22.17 -9.17 -40.65
CA LEU A 774 -22.53 -8.73 -42.02
C LEU A 774 -21.38 -8.83 -43.04
N GLY A 775 -20.20 -9.33 -42.64
CA GLY A 775 -19.00 -9.37 -43.49
C GLY A 775 -19.12 -10.20 -44.78
N THR A 776 -20.10 -11.09 -44.88
CA THR A 776 -20.43 -11.87 -46.09
C THR A 776 -21.26 -11.08 -47.10
N ILE A 777 -22.02 -10.07 -46.65
CA ILE A 777 -22.96 -9.28 -47.48
C ILE A 777 -22.33 -7.96 -47.93
N MET A 778 -21.37 -7.41 -47.16
CA MET A 778 -20.72 -6.12 -47.42
C MET A 778 -19.39 -6.22 -48.21
N GLY A 779 -19.34 -6.98 -49.30
CA GLY A 779 -18.16 -6.96 -50.20
C GLY A 779 -16.87 -7.58 -49.63
N LYS A 780 -16.97 -8.62 -48.80
CA LYS A 780 -15.85 -9.37 -48.18
C LYS A 780 -14.99 -8.49 -47.23
N LYS A 781 -13.65 -8.56 -47.33
CA LYS A 781 -12.71 -7.97 -46.36
C LYS A 781 -12.76 -6.44 -46.30
N ARG A 782 -13.00 -5.75 -47.42
CA ARG A 782 -12.94 -4.29 -47.50
C ARG A 782 -14.14 -3.60 -46.83
N GLY A 783 -15.38 -4.06 -47.09
CA GLY A 783 -16.54 -3.47 -46.41
C GLY A 783 -16.62 -3.83 -44.94
N ARG A 784 -16.15 -5.02 -44.53
CA ARG A 784 -15.96 -5.34 -43.10
C ARG A 784 -14.95 -4.40 -42.43
N ALA A 785 -13.86 -4.04 -43.11
CA ALA A 785 -12.88 -3.10 -42.58
C ALA A 785 -13.45 -1.66 -42.46
N LEU A 786 -14.14 -1.17 -43.48
CA LEU A 786 -14.80 0.14 -43.46
C LEU A 786 -15.89 0.23 -42.37
N CYS A 787 -16.68 -0.83 -42.19
CA CYS A 787 -17.67 -0.91 -41.11
C CYS A 787 -17.01 -0.81 -39.73
N LYS A 788 -15.92 -1.56 -39.49
CA LYS A 788 -15.18 -1.50 -38.22
C LYS A 788 -14.55 -0.13 -37.98
N GLN A 789 -14.07 0.51 -39.04
CA GLN A 789 -13.56 1.87 -38.99
C GLN A 789 -14.66 2.86 -38.61
N GLN A 790 -15.85 2.75 -39.22
CA GLN A 790 -17.00 3.59 -38.87
C GLN A 790 -17.47 3.35 -37.44
N ALA A 791 -17.59 2.09 -37.00
CA ALA A 791 -17.91 1.76 -35.61
C ALA A 791 -16.90 2.39 -34.64
N PHE A 792 -15.62 2.39 -34.98
CA PHE A 792 -14.59 3.05 -34.19
C PHE A 792 -14.72 4.58 -34.23
N GLN A 793 -15.14 5.18 -35.35
CA GLN A 793 -15.44 6.62 -35.42
C GLN A 793 -16.62 6.99 -34.52
N ASP A 794 -17.73 6.25 -34.63
CA ASP A 794 -18.92 6.45 -33.79
C ASP A 794 -18.59 6.32 -32.29
N TYR A 795 -17.67 5.40 -31.95
CA TYR A 795 -17.13 5.26 -30.61
C TYR A 795 -16.37 6.50 -30.12
N GLN A 796 -15.51 7.09 -30.96
CA GLN A 796 -14.75 8.28 -30.62
C GLN A 796 -15.67 9.51 -30.47
N GLU A 797 -16.59 9.70 -31.41
CA GLU A 797 -17.59 10.78 -31.36
C GLU A 797 -18.46 10.65 -30.09
N CYS A 798 -18.87 9.43 -29.77
CA CYS A 798 -19.65 9.15 -28.57
C CYS A 798 -18.92 9.60 -27.30
N ARG A 799 -17.59 9.46 -27.20
CA ARG A 799 -16.80 9.88 -26.02
C ARG A 799 -16.62 11.40 -25.89
N GLY A 800 -17.11 12.18 -26.85
CA GLY A 800 -17.04 13.64 -26.83
C GLY A 800 -15.75 14.20 -27.42
N HIS A 801 -15.19 13.51 -28.40
CA HIS A 801 -14.06 13.96 -29.22
C HIS A 801 -14.50 14.24 -30.65
#